data_AF-U5LAG6-F1
#
_entry.id   AF-U5LAG6-F1
#
_cell.length_a   1.000
_cell.length_b   1.000
_cell.length_c   1.000
_cell.angle_alpha   90.00
_cell.angle_beta   90.00
_cell.angle_gamma   90.00
#
_symmetry.space_group_name_H-M   'P 1'
#
loop_
_entity.id
_entity.type
_entity.pdbx_description
1 polymer ?
#
loop_
_entity_poly.entity_id
_entity_poly.type
_entity_poly.pdbx_seq_one_letter_code
_entity_poly.pdbx_strand_id
1 'polypeptide(L)'
;MNCEKCQQNQATIQLRFNINGNKIETHLCSSCYQTEKQKMNASFGYQNPFEASGMEDLFKQMGAGEASAGKGMKQQPGKKPNGFIEQFGKNLSNAANAGLIDPVIGRDEEIDRVIEILNRRNKNNPVLIGEPGVGKTAIAEGLALKISEKKAPRKLLNKEVYLLDVASLVANTGIRGQFEERMKQLITELQERKNIILFIDEIHLLVGAGSAEGSMDAGNILKPALARGELQVIGATTLKEYRQIEKDPALERRFQPVHIQEPTQEQALEILKGLQSKYEDFHEVTYSEEALSACVTLSSRYIQDRFLPDKAIDLLDEAGSKINLTAEYTPGEEIEQKLAEISAAKEEVLKKEDYEKAAKLREQEIKLEIALNNDSAKRPVVEAGHIQEIIERKTGIPVGKIQQDEQSKMKNLEKSLSEKVIGQEEAVKKVAKAVRRSRAGLKSKNRPIGSFLFVGPTGVGKTELTKTLAEELFGSKDSMIRLDMSEYMEKHSISKIIGSPPGYVGHDEAGQLTEKVRRNPYSIILLDEIEKAHPDVQHMFLQILEDGRLTDSQGRTVSFKDSVIIMTSNAGAGHREIKVGFGSSEAVKESGILDSLGSFFKPEFLNRFDSIIEFKQLEKDSLLKIVQLMLEELNTALKEQDMLLTFTDEAVEKLAELGYHPAFGARPLRRAIQEQLEDKIADFILEDPSCTQLHADLLDGNIVVTGK
;
A
#
# COMPACT_ATOMS: atom_id res chain seq x y z
N MET A 1 11.98 -42.87 -39.22
CA MET A 1 12.22 -44.02 -38.32
C MET A 1 11.01 -44.18 -37.41
N ASN A 2 10.66 -45.42 -37.05
CA ASN A 2 9.56 -45.65 -36.11
C ASN A 2 10.04 -45.40 -34.67
N CYS A 3 9.13 -44.96 -33.82
CA CYS A 3 9.36 -44.76 -32.39
C CYS A 3 9.99 -46.02 -31.80
N GLU A 4 11.16 -45.89 -31.19
CA GLU A 4 11.91 -47.02 -30.65
C GLU A 4 11.16 -47.71 -29.50
N LYS A 5 10.20 -47.02 -28.88
CA LYS A 5 9.42 -47.53 -27.75
C LYS A 5 8.13 -48.23 -28.13
N CYS A 6 7.29 -47.62 -28.99
CA CYS A 6 6.01 -48.24 -29.39
C CYS A 6 6.08 -48.95 -30.74
N GLN A 7 7.10 -48.67 -31.56
CA GLN A 7 7.30 -49.15 -32.94
C GLN A 7 6.13 -48.93 -33.92
N GLN A 8 5.02 -48.34 -33.48
CA GLN A 8 3.80 -48.11 -34.26
C GLN A 8 3.74 -46.70 -34.87
N ASN A 9 4.24 -45.69 -34.15
CA ASN A 9 4.17 -44.29 -34.57
C ASN A 9 5.52 -43.81 -35.09
N GLN A 10 5.52 -42.84 -36.01
CA GLN A 10 6.76 -42.23 -36.50
C GLN A 10 7.46 -41.44 -35.39
N ALA A 11 8.77 -41.64 -35.22
CA ALA A 11 9.54 -40.88 -34.24
C ALA A 11 9.72 -39.45 -34.73
N THR A 12 9.24 -38.49 -33.94
CA THR A 12 9.35 -37.05 -34.22
C THR A 12 10.20 -36.31 -33.21
N ILE A 13 10.60 -36.98 -32.11
CA ILE A 13 11.32 -36.39 -30.98
C ILE A 13 12.55 -37.24 -30.70
N GLN A 14 13.71 -36.59 -30.60
CA GLN A 14 14.99 -37.20 -30.23
C GLN A 14 15.31 -36.82 -28.78
N LEU A 15 15.30 -37.81 -27.90
CA LEU A 15 15.55 -37.63 -26.48
C LEU A 15 16.97 -38.08 -26.15
N ARG A 16 17.77 -37.16 -25.57
CA ARG A 16 19.13 -37.42 -25.11
C ARG A 16 19.20 -37.15 -23.62
N PHE A 17 19.71 -38.10 -22.84
CA PHE A 17 20.00 -37.88 -21.43
C PHE A 17 21.30 -38.59 -21.03
N ASN A 18 21.94 -38.04 -20.01
CA ASN A 18 23.22 -38.53 -19.50
C ASN A 18 23.00 -38.98 -18.06
N ILE A 19 23.09 -40.29 -17.82
CA ILE A 19 22.95 -40.87 -16.49
C ILE A 19 24.29 -41.52 -16.14
N ASN A 20 24.91 -41.06 -15.05
CA ASN A 20 26.18 -41.58 -14.53
C ASN A 20 27.32 -41.62 -15.57
N GLY A 21 27.38 -40.64 -16.47
CA GLY A 21 28.42 -40.52 -17.50
C GLY A 21 28.13 -41.26 -18.80
N ASN A 22 27.08 -42.08 -18.86
CA ASN A 22 26.64 -42.74 -20.07
C ASN A 22 25.56 -41.91 -20.78
N LYS A 23 25.88 -41.49 -22.00
CA LYS A 23 24.91 -40.80 -22.89
C LYS A 23 24.02 -41.84 -23.55
N ILE A 24 22.73 -41.77 -23.25
CA ILE A 24 21.70 -42.57 -23.90
C ILE A 24 20.88 -41.65 -24.80
N GLU A 25 20.65 -42.11 -26.01
CA GLU A 25 19.90 -41.41 -27.04
C GLU A 25 18.79 -42.32 -27.56
N THR A 26 17.57 -41.78 -27.67
CA THR A 26 16.37 -42.55 -28.02
C THR A 26 15.42 -41.71 -28.86
N HIS A 27 14.83 -42.32 -29.87
CA HIS A 27 13.89 -41.64 -30.78
C HIS A 27 12.45 -42.05 -30.51
N LEU A 28 11.61 -41.08 -30.11
CA LEU A 28 10.24 -41.29 -29.64
C LEU A 28 9.22 -40.53 -30.48
N CYS A 29 7.99 -41.03 -30.50
CA CYS A 29 6.82 -40.25 -30.94
C CYS A 29 6.32 -39.34 -29.80
N SER A 30 5.50 -38.33 -30.13
CA SER A 30 4.99 -37.34 -29.17
C SER A 30 4.31 -37.94 -27.94
N SER A 31 3.47 -38.96 -28.12
CA SER A 31 2.76 -39.61 -27.01
C SER A 31 3.70 -40.40 -26.10
N CYS A 32 4.64 -41.15 -26.67
CA CYS A 32 5.64 -41.90 -25.90
C CYS A 32 6.59 -40.97 -25.15
N TYR A 33 6.93 -39.83 -25.73
CA TYR A 33 7.76 -38.81 -25.09
C TYR A 33 7.07 -38.18 -23.87
N GLN A 34 5.79 -37.82 -23.97
CA GLN A 34 5.04 -37.28 -22.83
C GLN A 34 4.97 -38.27 -21.66
N THR A 35 4.76 -39.55 -21.98
CA THR A 35 4.72 -40.62 -20.97
C THR A 35 6.09 -40.79 -20.28
N GLU A 36 7.19 -40.76 -21.04
CA GLU A 36 8.54 -40.84 -20.47
C GLU A 36 8.91 -39.60 -19.66
N LYS A 37 8.51 -38.40 -20.11
CA LYS A 37 8.75 -37.14 -19.40
C LYS A 37 8.04 -37.12 -18.04
N GLN A 38 6.81 -37.62 -17.96
CA GLN A 38 6.08 -37.73 -16.69
C GLN A 38 6.76 -38.72 -15.73
N LYS A 39 7.26 -39.86 -16.24
CA LYS A 39 8.01 -40.84 -15.42
C LYS A 39 9.35 -40.29 -14.92
N MET A 40 10.07 -39.52 -15.75
CA MET A 40 11.30 -38.86 -15.33
C MET A 40 11.04 -37.77 -14.29
N ASN A 41 9.98 -36.97 -14.46
CA ASN A 41 9.59 -35.99 -13.44
C ASN A 41 9.23 -36.64 -12.10
N ALA A 42 8.56 -37.79 -12.13
CA ALA A 42 8.23 -38.57 -10.93
C ALA A 42 9.47 -39.21 -10.26
N SER A 43 10.52 -39.54 -11.02
CA SER A 43 11.72 -40.21 -10.50
C SER A 43 12.81 -39.25 -10.00
N PHE A 44 12.78 -37.98 -10.42
CA PHE A 44 13.82 -36.97 -10.10
C PHE A 44 13.41 -35.92 -9.06
N GLY A 45 12.27 -36.10 -8.37
CA GLY A 45 11.99 -35.40 -7.10
C GLY A 45 11.95 -33.87 -7.13
N TYR A 46 11.68 -33.23 -8.27
CA TYR A 46 11.45 -31.78 -8.33
C TYR A 46 10.02 -31.46 -7.90
N GLN A 47 9.83 -31.17 -6.61
CA GLN A 47 8.61 -30.55 -6.08
C GLN A 47 8.54 -29.08 -6.51
N ASN A 48 7.45 -28.71 -7.17
CA ASN A 48 7.04 -27.32 -7.39
C ASN A 48 6.00 -26.98 -6.28
N PRO A 49 6.18 -25.93 -5.47
CA PRO A 49 5.43 -25.74 -4.23
C PRO A 49 4.06 -25.02 -4.41
N PHE A 50 3.30 -25.37 -5.44
CA PHE A 50 1.97 -24.78 -5.67
C PHE A 50 1.05 -25.76 -6.40
N GLU A 51 0.69 -26.87 -5.73
CA GLU A 51 -0.46 -27.70 -6.11
C GLU A 51 -0.79 -28.64 -4.94
N ALA A 52 -1.32 -28.07 -3.87
CA ALA A 52 -2.03 -28.85 -2.87
C ALA A 52 -3.51 -28.84 -3.27
N SER A 53 -4.00 -29.95 -3.83
CA SER A 53 -5.42 -30.29 -3.76
C SER A 53 -5.60 -31.80 -3.69
N GLY A 54 -5.85 -32.28 -2.46
CA GLY A 54 -6.34 -33.63 -2.17
C GLY A 54 -7.80 -33.84 -2.60
N MET A 55 -8.20 -33.30 -3.75
CA MET A 55 -9.57 -33.33 -4.24
C MET A 55 -9.81 -34.43 -5.29
N GLU A 56 -8.75 -35.16 -5.69
CA GLU A 56 -8.84 -36.22 -6.70
C GLU A 56 -9.01 -37.63 -6.10
N ASP A 57 -8.65 -37.81 -4.83
CA ASP A 57 -8.79 -39.09 -4.12
C ASP A 57 -10.19 -39.29 -3.51
N LEU A 58 -10.93 -38.21 -3.19
CA LEU A 58 -12.29 -38.33 -2.64
C LEU A 58 -13.31 -38.77 -3.71
N PHE A 59 -13.14 -38.34 -4.96
CA PHE A 59 -14.04 -38.69 -6.06
C PHE A 59 -13.88 -40.13 -6.56
N LYS A 60 -12.74 -40.77 -6.31
CA LYS A 60 -12.49 -42.16 -6.71
C LYS A 60 -13.12 -43.18 -5.76
N GLN A 61 -13.44 -42.80 -4.52
CA GLN A 61 -13.88 -43.75 -3.49
C GLN A 61 -15.40 -43.97 -3.42
N MET A 62 -16.22 -43.13 -4.07
CA MET A 62 -17.68 -43.31 -4.15
C MET A 62 -18.19 -43.97 -5.43
N GLY A 63 -17.32 -44.35 -6.37
CA GLY A 63 -17.70 -44.79 -7.72
C GLY A 63 -17.59 -46.28 -8.04
N ALA A 64 -17.28 -47.15 -7.08
CA ALA A 64 -17.03 -48.57 -7.33
C ALA A 64 -18.14 -49.47 -6.76
N GLY A 65 -19.22 -49.65 -7.53
CA GLY A 65 -20.30 -50.58 -7.24
C GLY A 65 -20.98 -51.10 -8.53
N GLU A 66 -20.56 -52.29 -8.95
CA GLU A 66 -21.24 -53.27 -9.80
C GLU A 66 -21.67 -52.91 -11.25
N ALA A 67 -21.00 -53.60 -12.18
CA ALA A 67 -21.38 -53.70 -13.58
C ALA A 67 -22.56 -54.68 -13.77
N SER A 68 -23.60 -54.27 -14.51
CA SER A 68 -24.49 -55.20 -15.21
C SER A 68 -25.07 -54.58 -16.49
N ALA A 69 -25.48 -55.46 -17.40
CA ALA A 69 -25.53 -55.29 -18.84
C ALA A 69 -26.65 -54.39 -19.41
N GLY A 70 -26.30 -53.68 -20.49
CA GLY A 70 -27.04 -53.63 -21.75
C GLY A 70 -28.43 -52.99 -21.81
N LYS A 71 -28.52 -51.81 -22.43
CA LYS A 71 -29.42 -51.50 -23.57
C LYS A 71 -29.26 -50.04 -24.00
N GLY A 72 -29.34 -49.82 -25.31
CA GLY A 72 -29.01 -48.56 -25.95
C GLY A 72 -29.86 -47.37 -25.52
N MET A 73 -29.20 -46.24 -25.32
CA MET A 73 -29.80 -44.91 -25.36
C MET A 73 -29.08 -44.06 -26.40
N LYS A 74 -29.89 -43.46 -27.27
CA LYS A 74 -29.51 -42.60 -28.39
C LYS A 74 -28.60 -41.47 -27.90
N GLN A 75 -27.43 -41.34 -28.53
CA GLN A 75 -26.61 -40.13 -28.45
C GLN A 75 -27.43 -38.93 -28.96
N GLN A 76 -27.62 -37.93 -28.10
CA GLN A 76 -28.01 -36.59 -28.51
C GLN A 76 -26.83 -35.95 -29.27
N PRO A 77 -27.09 -35.23 -30.38
CA PRO A 77 -26.03 -34.57 -31.13
C PRO A 77 -25.71 -33.19 -30.55
N GLY A 78 -24.41 -32.89 -30.37
CA GLY A 78 -23.88 -31.53 -30.48
C GLY A 78 -23.19 -30.92 -29.26
N LYS A 79 -21.95 -31.33 -28.96
CA LYS A 79 -20.94 -30.37 -28.48
C LYS A 79 -20.15 -29.90 -29.70
N LYS A 80 -20.29 -28.62 -30.07
CA LYS A 80 -19.44 -27.97 -31.08
C LYS A 80 -17.98 -28.04 -30.63
N PRO A 81 -17.01 -28.11 -31.57
CA PRO A 81 -15.59 -27.96 -31.22
C PRO A 81 -15.38 -26.58 -30.56
N ASN A 82 -14.59 -26.52 -29.48
CA ASN A 82 -14.21 -25.26 -28.83
C ASN A 82 -13.56 -24.34 -29.88
N GLY A 83 -14.10 -23.13 -30.04
CA GLY A 83 -13.54 -22.10 -30.92
C GLY A 83 -12.24 -21.54 -30.37
N PHE A 84 -11.61 -20.65 -31.14
CA PHE A 84 -10.35 -20.02 -30.78
C PHE A 84 -10.55 -19.04 -29.62
N ILE A 85 -11.65 -18.28 -29.61
CA ILE A 85 -11.98 -17.35 -28.51
C ILE A 85 -12.14 -18.07 -27.16
N GLU A 86 -12.65 -19.30 -27.12
CA GLU A 86 -12.76 -20.07 -25.88
C GLU A 86 -11.40 -20.49 -25.28
N GLN A 87 -10.32 -20.49 -26.07
CA GLN A 87 -8.97 -20.81 -25.59
C GLN A 87 -8.27 -19.59 -24.97
N PHE A 88 -8.61 -18.38 -25.45
CA PHE A 88 -7.91 -17.13 -25.10
C PHE A 88 -8.82 -16.10 -24.42
N GLY A 89 -10.03 -16.50 -24.03
CA GLY A 89 -10.99 -15.61 -23.39
C GLY A 89 -11.93 -16.32 -22.43
N LYS A 90 -12.43 -15.57 -21.45
CA LYS A 90 -13.42 -16.00 -20.46
C LYS A 90 -14.81 -15.53 -20.88
N ASN A 91 -15.76 -16.46 -21.02
CA ASN A 91 -17.14 -16.11 -21.34
C ASN A 91 -17.86 -15.57 -20.09
N LEU A 92 -18.04 -14.25 -20.03
CA LEU A 92 -18.74 -13.58 -18.92
C LEU A 92 -20.24 -13.85 -18.94
N SER A 93 -20.86 -14.04 -20.11
CA SER A 93 -22.28 -14.40 -20.19
C SER A 93 -22.58 -15.76 -19.55
N ASN A 94 -21.69 -16.74 -19.70
CA ASN A 94 -21.81 -18.03 -19.03
C ASN A 94 -21.62 -17.89 -17.52
N ALA A 95 -20.64 -17.11 -17.08
CA ALA A 95 -20.44 -16.82 -15.66
C ALA A 95 -21.67 -16.13 -15.05
N ALA A 96 -22.29 -15.18 -15.76
CA ALA A 96 -23.53 -14.51 -15.36
C ALA A 96 -24.68 -15.52 -15.21
N ASN A 97 -24.91 -16.37 -16.22
CA ASN A 97 -25.96 -17.39 -16.20
C ASN A 97 -25.76 -18.43 -15.08
N ALA A 98 -24.51 -18.69 -14.69
CA ALA A 98 -24.15 -19.59 -13.60
C ALA A 98 -24.17 -18.93 -12.21
N GLY A 99 -24.46 -17.64 -12.11
CA GLY A 99 -24.44 -16.90 -10.84
C GLY A 99 -23.04 -16.68 -10.25
N LEU A 100 -21.99 -16.84 -11.07
CA LEU A 100 -20.58 -16.71 -10.65
C LEU A 100 -20.06 -15.26 -10.70
N ILE A 101 -20.84 -14.32 -11.23
CA ILE A 101 -20.50 -12.90 -11.28
C ILE A 101 -20.94 -12.22 -9.97
N ASP A 102 -20.10 -11.30 -9.49
CA ASP A 102 -20.42 -10.47 -8.33
C ASP A 102 -21.49 -9.43 -8.65
N PRO A 103 -22.36 -9.11 -7.68
CA PRO A 103 -23.35 -8.06 -7.87
C PRO A 103 -22.64 -6.73 -8.17
N VAL A 104 -23.00 -6.12 -9.29
CA VAL A 104 -22.44 -4.83 -9.68
C VAL A 104 -23.26 -3.71 -9.04
N ILE A 105 -22.62 -2.97 -8.13
CA ILE A 105 -23.27 -1.99 -7.26
C ILE A 105 -22.89 -0.57 -7.69
N GLY A 106 -23.88 0.31 -7.81
CA GLY A 106 -23.65 1.74 -8.03
C GLY A 106 -23.07 2.12 -9.41
N ARG A 107 -23.14 1.24 -10.42
CA ARG A 107 -22.61 1.47 -11.79
C ARG A 107 -23.68 1.44 -12.88
N ASP A 108 -24.95 1.64 -12.53
CA ASP A 108 -26.07 1.53 -13.47
C ASP A 108 -25.97 2.55 -14.61
N GLU A 109 -25.59 3.79 -14.31
CA GLU A 109 -25.47 4.86 -15.29
C GLU A 109 -24.38 4.55 -16.33
N GLU A 110 -23.22 4.05 -15.90
CA GLU A 110 -22.14 3.70 -16.81
C GLU A 110 -22.47 2.46 -17.64
N ILE A 111 -23.15 1.46 -17.05
CA ILE A 111 -23.62 0.28 -17.79
C ILE A 111 -24.67 0.68 -18.83
N ASP A 112 -25.64 1.52 -18.47
CA ASP A 112 -26.66 2.01 -19.41
C ASP A 112 -26.02 2.83 -20.53
N ARG A 113 -25.01 3.65 -20.21
CA ARG A 113 -24.23 4.36 -21.21
C ARG A 113 -23.48 3.43 -22.16
N VAL A 114 -22.90 2.35 -21.66
CA VAL A 114 -22.27 1.30 -22.49
C VAL A 114 -23.30 0.65 -23.43
N ILE A 115 -24.49 0.31 -22.92
CA ILE A 115 -25.61 -0.24 -23.70
C ILE A 115 -26.06 0.72 -24.80
N GLU A 116 -26.21 2.01 -24.49
CA GLU A 116 -26.55 3.06 -25.46
C GLU A 116 -25.54 3.09 -26.60
N ILE A 117 -24.24 3.10 -26.27
CA ILE A 117 -23.14 3.15 -27.25
C ILE A 117 -23.16 1.90 -28.13
N LEU A 118 -23.27 0.71 -27.54
CA LEU A 118 -23.32 -0.56 -28.27
C LEU A 118 -24.52 -0.66 -29.22
N ASN A 119 -25.61 0.06 -28.94
CA ASN A 119 -26.81 0.10 -29.77
C ASN A 119 -26.73 1.13 -30.92
N ARG A 120 -25.68 1.97 -30.98
CA ARG A 120 -25.48 2.94 -32.06
C ARG A 120 -25.10 2.26 -33.37
N ARG A 121 -25.38 2.94 -34.49
CA ARG A 121 -24.96 2.50 -35.83
C ARG A 121 -23.48 2.75 -36.11
N ASN A 122 -22.95 3.88 -35.63
CA ASN A 122 -21.56 4.32 -35.78
C ASN A 122 -21.02 4.72 -34.40
N LYS A 123 -19.70 4.67 -34.20
CA LYS A 123 -19.05 4.91 -32.89
C LYS A 123 -19.70 4.05 -31.79
N ASN A 124 -19.80 2.76 -32.07
CA ASN A 124 -20.51 1.76 -31.26
C ASN A 124 -19.58 0.89 -30.41
N ASN A 125 -18.32 1.27 -30.27
CA ASN A 125 -17.34 0.63 -29.40
C ASN A 125 -17.08 1.55 -28.20
N PRO A 126 -17.59 1.26 -27.00
CA PRO A 126 -17.29 2.06 -25.83
C PRO A 126 -15.85 1.82 -25.37
N VAL A 127 -15.22 2.87 -24.82
CA VAL A 127 -13.93 2.77 -24.12
C VAL A 127 -14.10 3.34 -22.73
N LEU A 128 -13.97 2.46 -21.73
CA LEU A 128 -14.01 2.80 -20.32
C LEU A 128 -12.68 3.44 -19.91
N ILE A 129 -12.73 4.71 -19.54
CA ILE A 129 -11.56 5.51 -19.18
C ILE A 129 -11.61 5.82 -17.70
N GLY A 130 -10.68 5.24 -16.94
CA GLY A 130 -10.55 5.46 -15.52
C GLY A 130 -9.24 4.90 -14.99
N GLU A 131 -8.89 5.25 -13.76
CA GLU A 131 -7.68 4.73 -13.10
C GLU A 131 -7.79 3.21 -12.86
N PRO A 132 -6.67 2.49 -12.63
CA PRO A 132 -6.71 1.08 -12.22
C PRO A 132 -7.47 0.92 -10.89
N GLY A 133 -8.21 -0.19 -10.74
CA GLY A 133 -8.94 -0.50 -9.50
C GLY A 133 -10.32 0.15 -9.33
N VAL A 134 -10.75 1.09 -10.20
CA VAL A 134 -12.07 1.74 -10.08
C VAL A 134 -13.27 0.85 -10.46
N GLY A 135 -13.04 -0.38 -10.93
CA GLY A 135 -14.10 -1.32 -11.32
C GLY A 135 -14.50 -1.29 -12.80
N LYS A 136 -13.56 -1.05 -13.73
CA LYS A 136 -13.83 -1.09 -15.18
C LYS A 136 -14.35 -2.46 -15.65
N THR A 137 -13.76 -3.55 -15.15
CA THR A 137 -14.18 -4.93 -15.46
C THR A 137 -15.58 -5.23 -14.93
N ALA A 138 -15.94 -4.70 -13.75
CA ALA A 138 -17.27 -4.87 -13.17
C ALA A 138 -18.38 -4.29 -14.08
N ILE A 139 -18.10 -3.26 -14.89
CA ILE A 139 -19.08 -2.73 -15.85
C ILE A 139 -19.34 -3.74 -16.99
N ALA A 140 -18.31 -4.48 -17.43
CA ALA A 140 -18.46 -5.52 -18.44
C ALA A 140 -19.23 -6.73 -17.90
N GLU A 141 -18.98 -7.10 -16.65
CA GLU A 141 -19.72 -8.13 -15.93
C GLU A 141 -21.18 -7.71 -15.72
N GLY A 142 -21.44 -6.46 -15.36
CA GLY A 142 -22.78 -5.88 -15.22
C GLY A 142 -23.55 -5.85 -16.53
N LEU A 143 -22.88 -5.59 -17.65
CA LEU A 143 -23.48 -5.75 -18.97
C LEU A 143 -23.88 -7.22 -19.23
N ALA A 144 -23.00 -8.18 -18.93
CA ALA A 144 -23.29 -9.59 -19.10
C ALA A 144 -24.50 -10.04 -18.25
N LEU A 145 -24.60 -9.52 -17.02
CA LEU A 145 -25.74 -9.75 -16.12
C LEU A 145 -27.04 -9.16 -16.69
N LYS A 146 -27.04 -7.89 -17.14
CA LYS A 146 -28.24 -7.27 -17.76
C LYS A 146 -28.70 -8.01 -19.02
N ILE A 147 -27.77 -8.59 -19.79
CA ILE A 147 -28.12 -9.42 -20.95
C ILE A 147 -28.76 -10.75 -20.51
N SER A 148 -28.14 -11.45 -19.56
CA SER A 148 -28.63 -12.72 -18.99
C SER A 148 -30.05 -12.59 -18.40
N GLU A 149 -30.28 -11.51 -17.65
CA GLU A 149 -31.56 -11.19 -17.02
C GLU A 149 -32.62 -10.63 -17.98
N LYS A 150 -32.29 -10.53 -19.28
CA LYS A 150 -33.16 -9.96 -20.33
C LYS A 150 -33.58 -8.49 -20.09
N LYS A 151 -32.76 -7.73 -19.36
CA LYS A 151 -32.94 -6.29 -19.11
C LYS A 151 -32.27 -5.42 -20.18
N ALA A 152 -31.50 -6.00 -21.09
CA ALA A 152 -30.89 -5.29 -22.22
C ALA A 152 -31.85 -5.10 -23.42
N PRO A 153 -31.62 -4.11 -24.31
CA PRO A 153 -32.39 -3.93 -25.54
C PRO A 153 -32.37 -5.18 -26.45
N ARG A 154 -33.44 -5.38 -27.23
CA ARG A 154 -33.61 -6.57 -28.10
C ARG A 154 -32.41 -6.93 -28.98
N LYS A 155 -31.64 -5.93 -29.47
CA LYS A 155 -30.45 -6.16 -30.29
C LYS A 155 -29.30 -6.82 -29.52
N LEU A 156 -29.25 -6.67 -28.21
CA LEU A 156 -28.18 -7.17 -27.34
C LEU A 156 -28.57 -8.47 -26.62
N LEU A 157 -29.85 -8.84 -26.58
CA LEU A 157 -30.33 -10.03 -25.84
C LEU A 157 -29.67 -11.34 -26.28
N ASN A 158 -29.30 -11.47 -27.55
CA ASN A 158 -28.65 -12.66 -28.09
C ASN A 158 -27.13 -12.52 -28.14
N LYS A 159 -26.56 -11.47 -27.54
CA LYS A 159 -25.12 -11.23 -27.54
C LYS A 159 -24.45 -11.96 -26.38
N GLU A 160 -23.23 -12.43 -26.60
CA GLU A 160 -22.37 -13.02 -25.57
C GLU A 160 -21.19 -12.08 -25.30
N VAL A 161 -20.85 -11.86 -24.04
CA VAL A 161 -19.72 -11.02 -23.62
C VAL A 161 -18.53 -11.91 -23.28
N TYR A 162 -17.39 -11.67 -23.91
CA TYR A 162 -16.13 -12.39 -23.67
C TYR A 162 -15.05 -11.43 -23.17
N LEU A 163 -14.40 -11.75 -22.07
CA LEU A 163 -13.18 -11.09 -21.59
C LEU A 163 -11.98 -11.71 -22.31
N LEU A 164 -11.21 -10.90 -23.04
CA LEU A 164 -10.00 -11.35 -23.72
C LEU A 164 -8.80 -11.35 -22.75
N ASP A 165 -8.06 -12.45 -22.72
CA ASP A 165 -6.76 -12.51 -22.05
C ASP A 165 -5.64 -12.20 -23.05
N VAL A 166 -5.17 -10.95 -23.02
CA VAL A 166 -4.08 -10.48 -23.89
C VAL A 166 -2.77 -11.17 -23.55
N ALA A 167 -2.52 -11.51 -22.27
CA ALA A 167 -1.29 -12.18 -21.86
C ALA A 167 -1.20 -13.60 -22.45
N SER A 168 -2.31 -14.34 -22.45
CA SER A 168 -2.38 -15.68 -23.06
C SER A 168 -2.17 -15.65 -24.58
N LEU A 169 -2.58 -14.59 -25.26
CA LEU A 169 -2.30 -14.44 -26.71
C LEU A 169 -0.81 -14.32 -26.99
N VAL A 170 -0.07 -13.66 -26.10
CA VAL A 170 1.39 -13.46 -26.17
C VAL A 170 2.16 -14.69 -25.66
N ALA A 171 1.62 -15.42 -24.68
CA ALA A 171 2.27 -16.59 -24.10
C ALA A 171 2.63 -17.66 -25.16
N ASN A 172 3.83 -18.22 -25.05
CA ASN A 172 4.40 -19.19 -25.99
C ASN A 172 4.55 -18.68 -27.44
N THR A 173 4.51 -17.36 -27.68
CA THR A 173 4.84 -16.78 -28.99
C THR A 173 6.29 -16.28 -28.97
N GLY A 174 7.22 -17.13 -29.41
CA GLY A 174 8.65 -16.77 -29.48
C GLY A 174 8.97 -15.76 -30.58
N ILE A 175 8.00 -15.46 -31.45
CA ILE A 175 8.16 -14.66 -32.67
C ILE A 175 6.90 -13.79 -32.86
N ARG A 176 7.07 -12.48 -33.08
CA ARG A 176 6.01 -11.50 -33.37
C ARG A 176 4.95 -11.98 -34.38
N GLY A 177 5.36 -12.71 -35.42
CA GLY A 177 4.46 -13.24 -36.44
C GLY A 177 3.41 -14.24 -35.91
N GLN A 178 3.72 -15.00 -34.87
CA GLN A 178 2.76 -15.96 -34.27
C GLN A 178 1.64 -15.23 -33.53
N PHE A 179 1.96 -14.14 -32.84
CA PHE A 179 0.96 -13.28 -32.21
C PHE A 179 0.02 -12.65 -33.24
N GLU A 180 0.58 -12.12 -34.34
CA GLU A 180 -0.23 -11.57 -35.44
C GLU A 180 -1.13 -12.63 -36.10
N GLU A 181 -0.67 -13.87 -36.23
CA GLU A 181 -1.46 -14.98 -36.74
C GLU A 181 -2.63 -15.34 -35.80
N ARG A 182 -2.36 -15.45 -34.50
CA ARG A 182 -3.39 -15.66 -33.48
C ARG A 182 -4.45 -14.54 -33.49
N MET A 183 -4.02 -13.29 -33.63
CA MET A 183 -4.94 -12.15 -33.76
C MET A 183 -5.78 -12.21 -35.04
N LYS A 184 -5.21 -12.65 -36.17
CA LYS A 184 -5.98 -12.88 -37.40
C LYS A 184 -7.00 -13.99 -37.23
N GLN A 185 -6.65 -15.09 -36.57
CA GLN A 185 -7.56 -16.21 -36.29
C GLN A 185 -8.72 -15.74 -35.41
N LEU A 186 -8.42 -14.99 -34.34
CA LEU A 186 -9.42 -14.36 -33.47
C LEU A 186 -10.39 -13.47 -34.25
N ILE A 187 -9.87 -12.55 -35.07
CA ILE A 187 -10.70 -11.63 -35.86
C ILE A 187 -11.57 -12.38 -36.87
N THR A 188 -11.02 -13.42 -37.51
CA THR A 188 -11.78 -14.26 -38.46
C THR A 188 -12.95 -14.95 -37.75
N GLU A 189 -12.73 -15.51 -36.55
CA GLU A 189 -13.82 -16.10 -35.78
C GLU A 189 -14.89 -15.07 -35.40
N LEU A 190 -14.48 -13.87 -34.95
CA LEU A 190 -15.40 -12.81 -34.55
C LEU A 190 -16.21 -12.23 -35.73
N GLN A 191 -15.68 -12.28 -36.95
CA GLN A 191 -16.40 -11.93 -38.17
C GLN A 191 -17.56 -12.90 -38.46
N GLU A 192 -17.35 -14.20 -38.20
CA GLU A 192 -18.37 -15.24 -38.35
C GLU A 192 -19.39 -15.20 -37.20
N ARG A 193 -18.90 -15.04 -35.96
CA ARG A 193 -19.71 -15.00 -34.73
C ARG A 193 -20.12 -13.57 -34.35
N LYS A 194 -21.04 -13.00 -35.14
CA LYS A 194 -21.59 -11.65 -34.89
C LYS A 194 -22.35 -11.49 -33.58
N ASN A 195 -22.62 -12.58 -32.86
CA ASN A 195 -23.24 -12.53 -31.55
C ASN A 195 -22.25 -12.19 -30.42
N ILE A 196 -20.95 -12.04 -30.68
CA ILE A 196 -19.96 -11.74 -29.64
C ILE A 196 -19.78 -10.23 -29.44
N ILE A 197 -19.61 -9.83 -28.18
CA ILE A 197 -19.06 -8.56 -27.73
C ILE A 197 -17.75 -8.88 -27.00
N LEU A 198 -16.64 -8.32 -27.47
CA LEU A 198 -15.33 -8.58 -26.89
C LEU A 198 -14.98 -7.46 -25.90
N PHE A 199 -14.75 -7.80 -24.65
CA PHE A 199 -14.16 -6.90 -23.66
C PHE A 199 -12.65 -7.10 -23.65
N ILE A 200 -11.91 -6.01 -23.80
CA ILE A 200 -10.45 -5.98 -23.81
C ILE A 200 -10.02 -5.06 -22.68
N ASP A 201 -9.47 -5.65 -21.62
CA ASP A 201 -8.77 -4.86 -20.62
C ASP A 201 -7.45 -4.37 -21.20
N GLU A 202 -7.03 -3.18 -20.78
CA GLU A 202 -5.82 -2.52 -21.29
C GLU A 202 -5.75 -2.48 -22.83
N ILE A 203 -6.82 -2.00 -23.49
CA ILE A 203 -6.95 -1.99 -24.96
C ILE A 203 -5.76 -1.31 -25.68
N HIS A 204 -5.07 -0.40 -25.00
CA HIS A 204 -3.88 0.27 -25.51
C HIS A 204 -2.71 -0.71 -25.80
N LEU A 205 -2.66 -1.89 -25.18
CA LEU A 205 -1.65 -2.91 -25.50
C LEU A 205 -1.81 -3.45 -26.93
N LEU A 206 -3.03 -3.46 -27.45
CA LEU A 206 -3.32 -3.95 -28.81
C LEU A 206 -3.34 -2.84 -29.86
N VAL A 207 -3.48 -1.58 -29.42
CA VAL A 207 -3.85 -0.45 -30.29
C VAL A 207 -2.86 0.72 -30.18
N GLY A 208 -1.98 0.70 -29.19
CA GLY A 208 -1.00 1.74 -28.87
C GLY A 208 0.06 1.86 -29.95
N ALA A 209 0.11 3.05 -30.55
CA ALA A 209 0.89 3.37 -31.74
C ALA A 209 2.40 3.16 -31.53
N GLY A 210 2.92 2.00 -31.96
CA GLY A 210 4.29 1.74 -32.44
C GLY A 210 5.49 2.49 -31.83
N SER A 211 5.48 2.84 -30.54
CA SER A 211 6.45 3.80 -29.96
C SER A 211 7.55 3.18 -29.10
N ALA A 212 7.75 1.86 -29.18
CA ALA A 212 8.98 1.23 -28.71
C ALA A 212 9.39 0.10 -29.66
N GLU A 213 10.65 0.11 -30.11
CA GLU A 213 11.27 -1.04 -30.79
C GLU A 213 11.11 -2.28 -29.87
N GLY A 214 10.23 -3.20 -30.26
CA GLY A 214 9.93 -4.42 -29.49
C GLY A 214 8.50 -4.53 -28.94
N SER A 215 7.67 -3.49 -29.04
CA SER A 215 6.25 -3.57 -28.63
C SER A 215 5.40 -4.39 -29.62
N MET A 216 4.59 -5.32 -29.10
CA MET A 216 3.70 -6.20 -29.87
C MET A 216 2.42 -5.46 -30.31
N ASP A 217 2.54 -4.52 -31.24
CA ASP A 217 1.41 -3.70 -31.73
C ASP A 217 0.52 -4.48 -32.73
N ALA A 218 -0.75 -4.72 -32.36
CA ALA A 218 -1.78 -5.35 -33.20
C ALA A 218 -2.65 -4.34 -33.96
N GLY A 219 -2.37 -3.04 -33.87
CA GLY A 219 -3.19 -1.95 -34.39
C GLY A 219 -3.42 -2.05 -35.90
N ASN A 220 -2.42 -2.51 -36.65
CA ASN A 220 -2.53 -2.71 -38.10
C ASN A 220 -3.54 -3.80 -38.50
N ILE A 221 -3.81 -4.77 -37.63
CA ILE A 221 -4.73 -5.88 -37.88
C ILE A 221 -6.14 -5.53 -37.36
N LEU A 222 -6.24 -4.84 -36.23
CA LEU A 222 -7.51 -4.44 -35.63
C LEU A 222 -8.20 -3.27 -36.35
N LYS A 223 -7.44 -2.28 -36.84
CA LYS A 223 -7.99 -1.08 -37.50
C LYS A 223 -8.92 -1.43 -38.68
N PRO A 224 -8.56 -2.31 -39.63
CA PRO A 224 -9.47 -2.66 -40.74
C PRO A 224 -10.78 -3.31 -40.27
N ALA A 225 -10.71 -4.21 -39.28
CA ALA A 225 -11.89 -4.94 -38.79
C ALA A 225 -12.84 -4.03 -37.98
N LEU A 226 -12.30 -3.12 -37.17
CA LEU A 226 -13.06 -2.05 -36.53
C LEU A 226 -13.63 -1.05 -37.55
N ALA A 227 -12.86 -0.73 -38.60
CA ALA A 227 -13.28 0.19 -39.66
C ALA A 227 -14.50 -0.34 -40.43
N ARG A 228 -14.53 -1.64 -40.72
CA ARG A 228 -15.63 -2.33 -41.42
C ARG A 228 -16.85 -2.60 -40.51
N GLY A 229 -16.75 -2.37 -39.20
CA GLY A 229 -17.82 -2.63 -38.25
C GLY A 229 -18.09 -4.13 -38.03
N GLU A 230 -17.07 -4.95 -38.30
CA GLU A 230 -17.14 -6.41 -38.18
C GLU A 230 -16.90 -6.87 -36.73
N LEU A 231 -16.26 -6.02 -35.92
CA LEU A 231 -15.97 -6.25 -34.52
C LEU A 231 -16.76 -5.29 -33.64
N GLN A 232 -17.31 -5.80 -32.55
CA GLN A 232 -17.90 -5.01 -31.49
C GLN A 232 -17.09 -5.22 -30.21
N VAL A 233 -16.47 -4.14 -29.73
CA VAL A 233 -15.48 -4.19 -28.65
C VAL A 233 -15.84 -3.19 -27.56
N ILE A 234 -15.61 -3.58 -26.31
CA ILE A 234 -15.56 -2.70 -25.14
C ILE A 234 -14.09 -2.66 -24.70
N GLY A 235 -13.45 -1.50 -24.77
CA GLY A 235 -12.09 -1.32 -24.30
C GLY A 235 -12.06 -0.75 -22.88
N ALA A 236 -11.06 -1.10 -22.09
CA ALA A 236 -10.75 -0.40 -20.83
C ALA A 236 -9.29 0.10 -20.85
N THR A 237 -9.04 1.31 -20.35
CA THR A 237 -7.70 1.93 -20.35
C THR A 237 -7.66 3.14 -19.39
N THR A 238 -6.48 3.68 -19.12
CA THR A 238 -6.32 4.94 -18.39
C THR A 238 -6.47 6.16 -19.31
N LEU A 239 -6.66 7.35 -18.72
CA LEU A 239 -6.75 8.58 -19.50
C LEU A 239 -5.45 8.87 -20.27
N LYS A 240 -4.29 8.54 -19.68
CA LYS A 240 -2.97 8.78 -20.29
C LYS A 240 -2.80 7.94 -21.57
N GLU A 241 -3.17 6.68 -21.52
CA GLU A 241 -3.13 5.75 -22.65
C GLU A 241 -4.19 6.08 -23.71
N TYR A 242 -5.42 6.43 -23.29
CA TYR A 242 -6.50 6.76 -24.24
C TYR A 242 -6.14 7.92 -25.17
N ARG A 243 -5.39 8.91 -24.68
CA ARG A 243 -4.89 10.03 -25.51
C ARG A 243 -4.04 9.55 -26.69
N GLN A 244 -3.38 8.39 -26.60
CA GLN A 244 -2.64 7.82 -27.73
C GLN A 244 -3.59 7.24 -28.78
N ILE A 245 -4.67 6.59 -28.32
CA ILE A 245 -5.72 6.01 -29.18
C ILE A 245 -6.52 7.13 -29.86
N GLU A 246 -6.84 8.20 -29.14
CA GLU A 246 -7.60 9.36 -29.64
C GLU A 246 -6.87 10.11 -30.75
N LYS A 247 -5.53 10.13 -30.73
CA LYS A 247 -4.71 10.75 -31.79
C LYS A 247 -4.79 10.02 -33.13
N ASP A 248 -5.27 8.77 -33.17
CA ASP A 248 -5.41 8.00 -34.40
C ASP A 248 -6.79 8.24 -35.05
N PRO A 249 -6.85 8.90 -36.23
CA PRO A 249 -8.12 9.22 -36.90
C PRO A 249 -8.93 8.00 -37.35
N ALA A 250 -8.33 6.81 -37.47
CA ALA A 250 -9.03 5.58 -37.82
C ALA A 250 -9.83 5.04 -36.63
N LEU A 251 -9.28 5.16 -35.41
CA LEU A 251 -9.83 4.62 -34.18
C LEU A 251 -10.78 5.59 -33.50
N GLU A 252 -10.48 6.89 -33.52
CA GLU A 252 -11.33 7.97 -33.00
C GLU A 252 -12.76 7.95 -33.60
N ARG A 253 -12.88 7.50 -34.85
CA ARG A 253 -14.17 7.37 -35.55
C ARG A 253 -14.94 6.11 -35.19
N ARG A 254 -14.39 5.22 -34.36
CA ARG A 254 -14.98 3.93 -33.97
C ARG A 254 -15.22 3.82 -32.47
N PHE A 255 -14.42 4.49 -31.68
CA PHE A 255 -14.56 4.51 -30.22
C PHE A 255 -15.41 5.68 -29.72
N GLN A 256 -16.05 5.45 -28.57
CA GLN A 256 -16.74 6.48 -27.80
C GLN A 256 -16.26 6.39 -26.34
N PRO A 257 -15.70 7.48 -25.77
CA PRO A 257 -15.22 7.46 -24.40
C PRO A 257 -16.38 7.42 -23.39
N VAL A 258 -16.17 6.68 -22.30
CA VAL A 258 -17.02 6.62 -21.10
C VAL A 258 -16.10 6.83 -19.89
N HIS A 259 -16.25 7.94 -19.19
CA HIS A 259 -15.41 8.25 -18.03
C HIS A 259 -15.92 7.55 -16.79
N ILE A 260 -15.04 6.78 -16.14
CA ILE A 260 -15.32 6.05 -14.91
C ILE A 260 -14.61 6.77 -13.77
N GLN A 261 -15.39 7.33 -12.86
CA GLN A 261 -14.87 8.01 -11.68
C GLN A 261 -14.63 7.02 -10.54
N GLU A 262 -13.66 7.35 -9.68
CA GLU A 262 -13.50 6.70 -8.39
C GLU A 262 -14.78 6.92 -7.56
N PRO A 263 -15.37 5.87 -6.96
CA PRO A 263 -16.54 6.01 -6.12
C PRO A 263 -16.24 6.82 -4.86
N THR A 264 -17.24 7.51 -4.34
CA THR A 264 -17.14 8.16 -3.04
C THR A 264 -16.97 7.12 -1.92
N GLN A 265 -16.53 7.54 -0.73
CA GLN A 265 -16.44 6.63 0.42
C GLN A 265 -17.80 5.99 0.76
N GLU A 266 -18.90 6.74 0.62
CA GLU A 266 -20.27 6.23 0.83
C GLU A 266 -20.62 5.14 -0.20
N GLN A 267 -20.36 5.40 -1.48
CA GLN A 267 -20.58 4.42 -2.56
C GLN A 267 -19.68 3.18 -2.40
N ALA A 268 -18.42 3.36 -2.00
CA ALA A 268 -17.50 2.25 -1.75
C ALA A 268 -17.97 1.39 -0.59
N LEU A 269 -18.56 1.98 0.46
CA LEU A 269 -19.14 1.22 1.57
C LEU A 269 -20.35 0.40 1.11
N GLU A 270 -21.22 0.96 0.26
CA GLU A 270 -22.33 0.20 -0.35
C GLU A 270 -21.83 -0.96 -1.21
N ILE A 271 -20.74 -0.76 -1.97
CA ILE A 271 -20.08 -1.83 -2.74
C ILE A 271 -19.63 -2.94 -1.79
N LEU A 272 -18.93 -2.60 -0.70
CA LEU A 272 -18.47 -3.59 0.29
C LEU A 272 -19.64 -4.34 0.94
N LYS A 273 -20.73 -3.64 1.30
CA LYS A 273 -21.94 -4.27 1.87
C LYS A 273 -22.58 -5.28 0.91
N GLY A 274 -22.60 -4.99 -0.40
CA GLY A 274 -23.14 -5.93 -1.37
C GLY A 274 -22.20 -7.11 -1.70
N LEU A 275 -20.89 -6.96 -1.48
CA LEU A 275 -19.91 -8.05 -1.61
C LEU A 275 -19.76 -8.88 -0.32
N GLN A 276 -20.14 -8.32 0.84
CA GLN A 276 -19.93 -8.88 2.18
C GLN A 276 -20.27 -10.38 2.24
N SER A 277 -21.50 -10.76 1.92
CA SER A 277 -21.95 -12.17 2.01
C SER A 277 -21.04 -13.16 1.27
N LYS A 278 -20.52 -12.79 0.10
CA LYS A 278 -19.64 -13.65 -0.68
C LYS A 278 -18.27 -13.83 -0.02
N TYR A 279 -17.71 -12.78 0.55
CA TYR A 279 -16.44 -12.85 1.29
C TYR A 279 -16.61 -13.57 2.63
N GLU A 280 -17.75 -13.39 3.30
CA GLU A 280 -18.09 -14.13 4.53
C GLU A 280 -18.19 -15.63 4.29
N ASP A 281 -18.82 -16.04 3.19
CA ASP A 281 -18.93 -17.44 2.83
C ASP A 281 -17.60 -18.02 2.33
N PHE A 282 -16.83 -17.25 1.56
CA PHE A 282 -15.54 -17.70 1.03
C PHE A 282 -14.47 -17.87 2.14
N HIS A 283 -14.40 -16.94 3.08
CA HIS A 283 -13.45 -16.97 4.19
C HIS A 283 -14.03 -17.59 5.46
N GLU A 284 -15.27 -18.04 5.46
CA GLU A 284 -15.96 -18.58 6.64
C GLU A 284 -15.91 -17.64 7.87
N VAL A 285 -15.91 -16.32 7.64
CA VAL A 285 -15.89 -15.29 8.69
C VAL A 285 -17.18 -14.47 8.67
N THR A 286 -17.36 -13.58 9.64
CA THR A 286 -18.35 -12.49 9.58
C THR A 286 -17.67 -11.14 9.70
N TYR A 287 -18.14 -10.12 8.98
CA TYR A 287 -17.60 -8.76 9.08
C TYR A 287 -18.54 -7.86 9.89
N SER A 288 -18.00 -7.19 10.90
CA SER A 288 -18.72 -6.13 11.61
C SER A 288 -18.96 -4.90 10.71
N GLU A 289 -20.02 -4.13 10.97
CA GLU A 289 -20.27 -2.89 10.22
C GLU A 289 -19.10 -1.89 10.38
N GLU A 290 -18.50 -1.86 11.57
CA GLU A 290 -17.33 -1.05 11.87
C GLU A 290 -16.11 -1.48 11.06
N ALA A 291 -15.92 -2.79 10.82
CA ALA A 291 -14.84 -3.29 9.96
C ALA A 291 -15.03 -2.87 8.50
N LEU A 292 -16.24 -2.94 7.95
CA LEU A 292 -16.51 -2.49 6.58
C LEU A 292 -16.24 -0.99 6.43
N SER A 293 -16.72 -0.19 7.38
CA SER A 293 -16.42 1.25 7.41
C SER A 293 -14.92 1.50 7.53
N ALA A 294 -14.21 0.72 8.36
CA ALA A 294 -12.77 0.83 8.53
C ALA A 294 -12.02 0.50 7.23
N CYS A 295 -12.41 -0.53 6.48
CA CYS A 295 -11.80 -0.86 5.19
C CYS A 295 -11.84 0.33 4.22
N VAL A 296 -12.97 1.05 4.14
CA VAL A 296 -13.10 2.22 3.26
C VAL A 296 -12.36 3.44 3.81
N THR A 297 -12.64 3.82 5.06
CA THR A 297 -12.10 5.06 5.63
C THR A 297 -10.58 4.97 5.80
N LEU A 298 -10.06 3.85 6.29
CA LEU A 298 -8.63 3.67 6.50
C LEU A 298 -7.89 3.48 5.17
N SER A 299 -8.39 2.69 4.22
CA SER A 299 -7.73 2.61 2.90
C SER A 299 -7.71 3.96 2.18
N SER A 300 -8.81 4.72 2.22
CA SER A 300 -8.87 6.06 1.61
C SER A 300 -7.87 7.03 2.23
N ARG A 301 -7.59 6.89 3.52
CA ARG A 301 -6.69 7.79 4.26
C ARG A 301 -5.22 7.37 4.21
N TYR A 302 -4.94 6.07 4.33
CA TYR A 302 -3.57 5.56 4.50
C TYR A 302 -2.98 4.93 3.23
N ILE A 303 -3.79 4.52 2.25
CA ILE A 303 -3.35 3.92 0.99
C ILE A 303 -3.70 4.87 -0.17
N GLN A 304 -2.74 5.72 -0.56
CA GLN A 304 -2.94 6.82 -1.53
C GLN A 304 -2.57 6.46 -2.99
N ASP A 305 -1.86 5.35 -3.21
CA ASP A 305 -1.39 4.89 -4.51
C ASP A 305 -2.41 4.03 -5.27
N ARG A 306 -3.45 3.55 -4.57
CA ARG A 306 -4.59 2.82 -5.14
C ARG A 306 -5.89 3.61 -5.00
N PHE A 307 -6.85 3.27 -5.84
CA PHE A 307 -8.16 3.91 -5.90
C PHE A 307 -9.24 3.01 -5.27
N LEU A 308 -10.30 3.61 -4.77
CA LEU A 308 -11.52 2.90 -4.41
C LEU A 308 -12.21 2.33 -5.67
N PRO A 309 -12.96 1.21 -5.56
CA PRO A 309 -13.16 0.41 -4.35
C PRO A 309 -12.06 -0.65 -4.11
N ASP A 310 -11.17 -0.89 -5.08
CA ASP A 310 -10.16 -1.96 -5.07
C ASP A 310 -9.35 -2.06 -3.78
N LYS A 311 -8.76 -0.95 -3.30
CA LYS A 311 -7.99 -0.97 -2.04
C LYS A 311 -8.80 -1.30 -0.78
N ALA A 312 -10.11 -1.07 -0.78
CA ALA A 312 -10.98 -1.41 0.34
C ALA A 312 -11.40 -2.89 0.28
N ILE A 313 -11.62 -3.42 -0.92
CA ILE A 313 -11.88 -4.85 -1.16
C ILE A 313 -10.64 -5.68 -0.79
N ASP A 314 -9.44 -5.23 -1.17
CA ASP A 314 -8.16 -5.85 -0.81
C ASP A 314 -8.00 -6.03 0.71
N LEU A 315 -8.37 -5.00 1.50
CA LEU A 315 -8.35 -5.08 2.96
C LEU A 315 -9.42 -6.01 3.52
N LEU A 316 -10.62 -6.01 2.93
CA LEU A 316 -11.70 -6.91 3.31
C LEU A 316 -11.27 -8.37 3.15
N ASP A 317 -10.69 -8.69 2.00
CA ASP A 317 -10.20 -10.01 1.62
C ASP A 317 -9.05 -10.47 2.53
N GLU A 318 -8.03 -9.63 2.70
CA GLU A 318 -6.87 -9.94 3.55
C GLU A 318 -7.29 -10.12 5.02
N ALA A 319 -8.22 -9.31 5.52
CA ALA A 319 -8.73 -9.45 6.88
C ALA A 319 -9.51 -10.76 7.08
N GLY A 320 -10.35 -11.14 6.12
CA GLY A 320 -11.07 -12.42 6.16
C GLY A 320 -10.10 -13.59 6.16
N SER A 321 -9.15 -13.59 5.22
CA SER A 321 -8.13 -14.63 5.12
C SER A 321 -7.28 -14.75 6.38
N LYS A 322 -6.82 -13.62 6.94
CA LYS A 322 -6.01 -13.61 8.16
C LYS A 322 -6.77 -14.19 9.35
N ILE A 323 -8.01 -13.74 9.55
CA ILE A 323 -8.81 -14.17 10.70
C ILE A 323 -9.21 -15.64 10.61
N ASN A 324 -9.56 -16.12 9.41
CA ASN A 324 -9.75 -17.55 9.17
C ASN A 324 -8.49 -18.35 9.59
N LEU A 325 -7.30 -17.97 9.13
CA LEU A 325 -6.06 -18.70 9.40
C LEU A 325 -5.65 -18.70 10.88
N THR A 326 -6.03 -17.66 11.63
CA THR A 326 -5.66 -17.52 13.05
C THR A 326 -6.70 -18.07 14.01
N ALA A 327 -7.96 -18.20 13.58
CA ALA A 327 -9.04 -18.66 14.43
C ALA A 327 -9.13 -20.20 14.42
N GLU A 328 -9.32 -20.79 15.60
CA GLU A 328 -9.73 -22.20 15.70
C GLU A 328 -11.23 -22.31 15.40
N TYR A 329 -11.58 -22.36 14.11
CA TYR A 329 -12.95 -22.59 13.65
C TYR A 329 -13.07 -23.98 13.04
N THR A 330 -14.11 -24.72 13.43
CA THR A 330 -14.51 -25.96 12.75
C THR A 330 -16.00 -25.84 12.44
N PRO A 331 -16.41 -25.91 11.16
CA PRO A 331 -17.81 -25.80 10.78
C PRO A 331 -18.70 -26.77 11.55
N GLY A 332 -19.87 -26.32 12.00
CA GLY A 332 -20.83 -27.15 12.72
C GLY A 332 -21.21 -28.42 11.96
N GLU A 333 -21.36 -28.34 10.62
CA GLU A 333 -21.65 -29.49 9.76
C GLU A 333 -20.55 -30.56 9.81
N GLU A 334 -19.28 -30.17 9.87
CA GLU A 334 -18.17 -31.13 10.03
C GLU A 334 -18.17 -31.77 11.42
N ILE A 335 -18.53 -31.01 12.45
CA ILE A 335 -18.66 -31.53 13.83
C ILE A 335 -19.81 -32.54 13.88
N GLU A 336 -20.96 -32.24 13.25
CA GLU A 336 -22.11 -33.14 13.14
C GLU A 336 -21.76 -34.41 12.37
N GLN A 337 -21.02 -34.30 11.26
CA GLN A 337 -20.55 -35.45 10.49
C GLN A 337 -19.61 -36.34 11.32
N LYS A 338 -18.64 -35.74 12.02
CA LYS A 338 -17.73 -36.45 12.93
C LYS A 338 -18.50 -37.11 14.10
N LEU A 339 -19.53 -36.46 14.64
CA LEU A 339 -20.41 -37.04 15.67
C LEU A 339 -21.16 -38.26 15.14
N ALA A 340 -21.67 -38.20 13.90
CA ALA A 340 -22.33 -39.34 13.27
C ALA A 340 -21.36 -40.52 13.05
N GLU A 341 -20.14 -40.26 12.59
CA GLU A 341 -19.09 -41.27 12.42
C GLU A 341 -18.69 -41.91 13.75
N ILE A 342 -18.48 -41.10 14.79
CA ILE A 342 -18.14 -41.57 16.14
C ILE A 342 -19.29 -42.40 16.73
N SER A 343 -20.54 -41.98 16.52
CA SER A 343 -21.72 -42.73 16.98
C SER A 343 -21.78 -44.11 16.32
N ALA A 344 -21.58 -44.19 15.00
CA ALA A 344 -21.55 -45.46 14.28
C ALA A 344 -20.38 -46.36 14.72
N ALA A 345 -19.17 -45.79 14.87
CA ALA A 345 -18.00 -46.52 15.36
C ALA A 345 -18.20 -47.04 16.80
N LYS A 346 -18.84 -46.25 17.66
CA LYS A 346 -19.17 -46.63 19.05
C LYS A 346 -20.12 -47.81 19.09
N GLU A 347 -21.15 -47.85 18.23
CA GLU A 347 -22.05 -49.00 18.11
C GLU A 347 -21.31 -50.28 17.68
N GLU A 348 -20.38 -50.19 16.73
CA GLU A 348 -19.60 -51.35 16.30
C GLU A 348 -18.68 -51.89 17.39
N VAL A 349 -18.04 -51.00 18.14
CA VAL A 349 -17.13 -51.35 19.24
C VAL A 349 -17.90 -51.97 20.41
N LEU A 350 -19.09 -51.45 20.72
CA LEU A 350 -19.98 -52.03 21.73
C LEU A 350 -20.46 -53.44 21.34
N LYS A 351 -20.75 -53.70 20.06
CA LYS A 351 -21.08 -55.04 19.54
C LYS A 351 -19.94 -56.05 19.69
N LYS A 352 -18.69 -55.57 19.76
CA LYS A 352 -17.48 -56.38 19.95
C LYS A 352 -17.05 -56.49 21.41
N GLU A 353 -17.85 -55.97 22.35
CA GLU A 353 -17.58 -55.97 23.80
C GLU A 353 -16.27 -55.27 24.20
N ASP A 354 -15.73 -54.38 23.37
CA ASP A 354 -14.51 -53.62 23.64
C ASP A 354 -14.85 -52.31 24.39
N TYR A 355 -15.14 -52.46 25.68
CA TYR A 355 -15.62 -51.36 26.54
C TYR A 355 -14.59 -50.23 26.70
N GLU A 356 -13.30 -50.52 26.59
CA GLU A 356 -12.24 -49.51 26.75
C GLU A 356 -12.21 -48.54 25.56
N LYS A 357 -12.35 -49.04 24.33
CA LYS A 357 -12.47 -48.18 23.14
C LYS A 357 -13.80 -47.44 23.11
N ALA A 358 -14.89 -48.06 23.55
CA ALA A 358 -16.20 -47.40 23.63
C ALA A 358 -16.16 -46.19 24.58
N ALA A 359 -15.44 -46.30 25.72
CA ALA A 359 -15.25 -45.19 26.65
C ALA A 359 -14.46 -44.02 26.02
N LYS A 360 -13.41 -44.30 25.24
CA LYS A 360 -12.64 -43.26 24.52
C LYS A 360 -13.47 -42.54 23.47
N LEU A 361 -14.27 -43.28 22.70
CA LEU A 361 -15.19 -42.70 21.70
C LEU A 361 -16.29 -41.85 22.37
N ARG A 362 -16.80 -42.27 23.52
CA ARG A 362 -17.75 -41.50 24.35
C ARG A 362 -17.14 -40.17 24.82
N GLU A 363 -15.87 -40.18 25.23
CA GLU A 363 -15.17 -38.96 25.63
C GLU A 363 -14.97 -37.99 24.46
N GLN A 364 -14.67 -38.51 23.26
CA GLN A 364 -14.57 -37.72 22.03
C GLN A 364 -15.93 -37.14 21.61
N GLU A 365 -17.00 -37.92 21.69
CA GLU A 365 -18.39 -37.50 21.45
C GLU A 365 -18.76 -36.32 22.36
N ILE A 366 -18.52 -36.43 23.67
CA ILE A 366 -18.81 -35.34 24.62
C ILE A 366 -17.99 -34.08 24.31
N LYS A 367 -16.70 -34.22 23.93
CA LYS A 367 -15.86 -33.07 23.54
C LYS A 367 -16.42 -32.35 22.30
N LEU A 368 -16.88 -33.10 21.31
CA LEU A 368 -17.46 -32.53 20.08
C LEU A 368 -18.86 -31.94 20.33
N GLU A 369 -19.70 -32.55 21.17
CA GLU A 369 -20.98 -31.97 21.60
C GLU A 369 -20.79 -30.65 22.35
N ILE A 370 -19.76 -30.54 23.20
CA ILE A 370 -19.41 -29.29 23.88
C ILE A 370 -18.92 -28.25 22.86
N ALA A 371 -18.07 -28.64 21.90
CA ALA A 371 -17.59 -27.75 20.85
C ALA A 371 -18.71 -27.25 19.92
N LEU A 372 -19.71 -28.09 19.63
CA LEU A 372 -20.89 -27.73 18.84
C LEU A 372 -21.79 -26.71 19.56
N ASN A 373 -21.89 -26.81 20.89
CA ASN A 373 -22.72 -25.93 21.71
C ASN A 373 -21.99 -24.64 22.18
N ASN A 374 -20.68 -24.53 21.94
CA ASN A 374 -19.85 -23.37 22.30
C ASN A 374 -19.64 -22.40 21.11
N ASP A 375 -19.07 -21.22 21.39
CA ASP A 375 -18.71 -20.21 20.36
C ASP A 375 -17.71 -20.71 19.30
N SER A 376 -17.07 -21.88 19.51
CA SER A 376 -16.19 -22.53 18.53
C SER A 376 -16.88 -22.95 17.22
N ALA A 377 -18.21 -23.08 17.23
CA ALA A 377 -19.01 -23.35 16.04
C ALA A 377 -19.45 -22.07 15.30
N LYS A 378 -19.15 -20.88 15.84
CA LYS A 378 -19.49 -19.60 15.18
C LYS A 378 -18.33 -19.14 14.30
N ARG A 379 -18.68 -18.61 13.13
CA ARG A 379 -17.72 -17.93 12.25
C ARG A 379 -17.00 -16.82 13.02
N PRO A 380 -15.66 -16.75 12.96
CA PRO A 380 -14.92 -15.70 13.62
C PRO A 380 -15.31 -14.32 13.06
N VAL A 381 -15.26 -13.30 13.91
CA VAL A 381 -15.69 -11.94 13.57
C VAL A 381 -14.49 -11.08 13.21
N VAL A 382 -14.54 -10.43 12.06
CA VAL A 382 -13.60 -9.40 11.65
C VAL A 382 -14.07 -8.06 12.22
N GLU A 383 -13.29 -7.52 13.16
CA GLU A 383 -13.50 -6.22 13.79
C GLU A 383 -12.61 -5.12 13.17
N ALA A 384 -12.96 -3.86 13.43
CA ALA A 384 -12.18 -2.70 12.98
C ALA A 384 -10.71 -2.74 13.45
N GLY A 385 -10.43 -3.32 14.63
CA GLY A 385 -9.07 -3.50 15.14
C GLY A 385 -8.19 -4.36 14.25
N HIS A 386 -8.76 -5.39 13.61
CA HIS A 386 -8.02 -6.24 12.66
C HIS A 386 -7.62 -5.46 11.41
N ILE A 387 -8.52 -4.60 10.91
CA ILE A 387 -8.23 -3.74 9.75
C ILE A 387 -7.12 -2.73 10.08
N GLN A 388 -7.15 -2.16 11.29
CA GLN A 388 -6.11 -1.26 11.76
C GLN A 388 -4.74 -1.94 11.80
N GLU A 389 -4.65 -3.16 12.34
CA GLU A 389 -3.38 -3.90 12.42
C GLU A 389 -2.81 -4.20 11.02
N ILE A 390 -3.66 -4.51 10.04
CA ILE A 390 -3.24 -4.73 8.65
C ILE A 390 -2.69 -3.45 8.03
N ILE A 391 -3.37 -2.31 8.21
CA ILE A 391 -2.88 -1.01 7.76
C ILE A 391 -1.55 -0.65 8.44
N GLU A 392 -1.45 -0.86 9.75
CA GLU A 392 -0.22 -0.68 10.54
C GLU A 392 0.95 -1.45 9.93
N ARG A 393 0.72 -2.72 9.61
CA ARG A 393 1.75 -3.59 9.02
C ARG A 393 2.12 -3.17 7.59
N LYS A 394 1.13 -2.80 6.78
CA LYS A 394 1.34 -2.38 5.38
C LYS A 394 2.06 -1.04 5.28
N THR A 395 1.72 -0.09 6.16
CA THR A 395 2.15 1.31 6.05
C THR A 395 3.22 1.71 7.06
N GLY A 396 3.43 0.91 8.12
CA GLY A 396 4.27 1.26 9.27
C GLY A 396 3.65 2.34 10.18
N ILE A 397 2.41 2.76 9.92
CA ILE A 397 1.76 3.87 10.64
C ILE A 397 0.83 3.30 11.73
N PRO A 398 1.02 3.63 13.01
CA PRO A 398 0.12 3.24 14.10
C PRO A 398 -1.28 3.86 13.91
N VAL A 399 -2.30 3.03 13.69
CA VAL A 399 -3.72 3.40 13.51
C VAL A 399 -4.63 2.99 14.67
N GLY A 400 -4.31 1.93 15.42
CA GLY A 400 -5.24 1.33 16.39
C GLY A 400 -5.33 2.03 17.74
N LYS A 401 -4.31 2.80 18.12
CA LYS A 401 -4.25 3.50 19.43
C LYS A 401 -4.85 4.90 19.41
N ILE A 402 -5.76 5.20 18.49
CA ILE A 402 -5.96 6.61 18.09
C ILE A 402 -7.07 7.37 18.82
N GLN A 403 -8.16 6.82 19.39
CA GLN A 403 -9.21 7.73 19.88
C GLN A 403 -9.11 8.18 21.35
N GLN A 404 -8.94 7.25 22.30
CA GLN A 404 -8.84 7.61 23.73
C GLN A 404 -7.40 7.99 24.14
N ASP A 405 -6.41 7.22 23.69
CA ASP A 405 -5.00 7.50 23.95
C ASP A 405 -4.56 8.82 23.29
N GLU A 406 -5.02 9.13 22.08
CA GLU A 406 -4.69 10.40 21.42
C GLU A 406 -5.25 11.61 22.16
N GLN A 407 -6.48 11.55 22.71
CA GLN A 407 -7.00 12.65 23.51
C GLN A 407 -6.13 12.89 24.76
N SER A 408 -5.71 11.82 25.43
CA SER A 408 -4.82 11.93 26.59
C SER A 408 -3.43 12.46 26.21
N LYS A 409 -2.86 11.98 25.10
CA LYS A 409 -1.60 12.49 24.53
C LYS A 409 -1.72 13.96 24.16
N MET A 410 -2.79 14.37 23.49
CA MET A 410 -3.02 15.76 23.10
C MET A 410 -3.20 16.66 24.32
N LYS A 411 -3.84 16.18 25.38
CA LYS A 411 -3.95 16.91 26.65
C LYS A 411 -2.58 17.17 27.28
N ASN A 412 -1.69 16.18 27.23
CA ASN A 412 -0.37 16.22 27.86
C ASN A 412 0.77 16.70 26.93
N LEU A 413 0.49 16.92 25.64
CA LEU A 413 1.50 17.22 24.62
C LEU A 413 2.45 18.36 25.01
N GLU A 414 1.92 19.46 25.54
CA GLU A 414 2.73 20.60 25.99
C GLU A 414 3.73 20.19 27.09
N LYS A 415 3.27 19.38 28.05
CA LYS A 415 4.10 18.88 29.14
C LYS A 415 5.18 17.94 28.62
N SER A 416 4.82 16.95 27.80
CA SER A 416 5.78 16.00 27.22
C SER A 416 6.86 16.70 26.39
N LEU A 417 6.48 17.72 25.60
CA LEU A 417 7.44 18.53 24.84
C LEU A 417 8.36 19.35 25.77
N SER A 418 7.83 19.94 26.84
CA SER A 418 8.61 20.74 27.80
C SER A 418 9.59 19.94 28.64
N GLU A 419 9.36 18.64 28.84
CA GLU A 419 10.30 17.75 29.54
C GLU A 419 11.60 17.55 28.75
N LYS A 420 11.52 17.54 27.41
CA LYS A 420 12.68 17.33 26.51
C LYS A 420 13.24 18.63 25.93
N VAL A 421 12.40 19.64 25.69
CA VAL A 421 12.79 20.91 25.06
C VAL A 421 12.97 22.01 26.11
N ILE A 422 14.22 22.23 26.50
CA ILE A 422 14.57 23.14 27.59
C ILE A 422 14.78 24.59 27.10
N GLY A 423 14.30 25.55 27.88
CA GLY A 423 14.52 26.99 27.65
C GLY A 423 13.64 27.61 26.56
N GLN A 424 12.66 26.88 26.01
CA GLN A 424 11.81 27.33 24.90
C GLN A 424 10.31 27.14 25.19
N GLU A 425 9.86 27.50 26.40
CA GLU A 425 8.47 27.28 26.87
C GLU A 425 7.42 27.93 25.95
N GLU A 426 7.65 29.17 25.50
CA GLU A 426 6.72 29.85 24.58
C GLU A 426 6.62 29.15 23.23
N ALA A 427 7.73 28.61 22.71
CA ALA A 427 7.75 27.86 21.46
C ALA A 427 6.95 26.56 21.58
N VAL A 428 7.20 25.79 22.64
CA VAL A 428 6.47 24.55 22.96
C VAL A 428 4.97 24.82 23.08
N LYS A 429 4.58 25.86 23.83
CA LYS A 429 3.17 26.24 24.01
C LYS A 429 2.48 26.60 22.70
N LYS A 430 3.13 27.39 21.83
CA LYS A 430 2.59 27.76 20.51
C LYS A 430 2.39 26.54 19.61
N VAL A 431 3.39 25.65 19.52
CA VAL A 431 3.30 24.40 18.75
C VAL A 431 2.19 23.50 19.29
N ALA A 432 2.21 23.20 20.59
CA ALA A 432 1.22 22.32 21.22
C ALA A 432 -0.21 22.85 21.05
N LYS A 433 -0.42 24.17 21.15
CA LYS A 433 -1.74 24.79 20.92
C LYS A 433 -2.20 24.64 19.47
N ALA A 434 -1.32 24.85 18.50
CA ALA A 434 -1.67 24.71 17.08
C ALA A 434 -2.01 23.26 16.71
N VAL A 435 -1.22 22.29 17.15
CA VAL A 435 -1.46 20.87 16.91
C VAL A 435 -2.75 20.39 17.58
N ARG A 436 -2.99 20.77 18.85
CA ARG A 436 -4.24 20.47 19.56
C ARG A 436 -5.48 20.98 18.82
N ARG A 437 -5.45 22.20 18.27
CA ARG A 437 -6.57 22.74 17.48
C ARG A 437 -6.88 21.90 16.24
N SER A 438 -5.84 21.41 15.58
CA SER A 438 -5.97 20.56 14.40
C SER A 438 -6.59 19.20 14.75
N ARG A 439 -6.06 18.54 15.79
CA ARG A 439 -6.58 17.24 16.28
C ARG A 439 -7.99 17.32 16.86
N ALA A 440 -8.37 18.47 17.42
CA ALA A 440 -9.75 18.72 17.87
C ALA A 440 -10.74 18.98 16.71
N GLY A 441 -10.31 18.93 15.45
CA GLY A 441 -11.16 19.16 14.28
C GLY A 441 -11.56 20.63 14.09
N LEU A 442 -10.92 21.56 14.79
CA LEU A 442 -11.19 23.01 14.71
C LEU A 442 -10.43 23.70 13.57
N LYS A 443 -9.59 22.95 12.84
CA LYS A 443 -8.85 23.43 11.66
C LYS A 443 -9.51 22.91 10.39
N SER A 444 -9.36 23.64 9.29
CA SER A 444 -9.78 23.17 7.96
C SER A 444 -9.15 21.81 7.64
N LYS A 445 -9.98 20.86 7.20
CA LYS A 445 -9.56 19.52 6.76
C LYS A 445 -8.64 19.54 5.53
N ASN A 446 -8.53 20.68 4.85
CA ASN A 446 -7.71 20.82 3.64
C ASN A 446 -6.30 21.36 3.93
N ARG A 447 -5.93 21.62 5.18
CA ARG A 447 -4.59 22.15 5.51
C ARG A 447 -3.77 21.09 6.25
N PRO A 448 -2.43 21.19 6.22
CA PRO A 448 -1.55 20.35 7.04
C PRO A 448 -1.94 20.41 8.53
N ILE A 449 -1.54 19.42 9.33
CA ILE A 449 -1.84 19.36 10.76
C ILE A 449 -1.37 20.64 11.46
N GLY A 450 -0.15 21.07 11.15
CA GLY A 450 0.44 22.32 11.62
C GLY A 450 1.42 22.88 10.59
N SER A 451 1.49 24.20 10.46
CA SER A 451 2.54 24.87 9.69
C SER A 451 3.27 25.91 10.54
N PHE A 452 4.58 25.75 10.67
CA PHE A 452 5.41 26.55 11.58
C PHE A 452 6.64 27.12 10.89
N LEU A 453 6.99 28.36 11.24
CA LEU A 453 8.28 28.97 10.92
C LEU A 453 9.06 29.18 12.22
N PHE A 454 10.16 28.43 12.40
CA PHE A 454 11.04 28.48 13.56
C PHE A 454 12.19 29.45 13.29
N VAL A 455 12.20 30.55 14.02
CA VAL A 455 13.12 31.69 13.83
C VAL A 455 14.05 31.80 15.03
N GLY A 456 15.35 32.01 14.81
CA GLY A 456 16.32 32.18 15.91
C GLY A 456 17.75 31.77 15.53
N PRO A 457 18.72 31.86 16.44
CA PRO A 457 20.10 31.44 16.16
C PRO A 457 20.23 29.91 16.05
N THR A 458 21.39 29.43 15.59
CA THR A 458 21.67 27.99 15.54
C THR A 458 21.90 27.42 16.95
N GLY A 459 21.52 26.17 17.19
CA GLY A 459 21.85 25.47 18.43
C GLY A 459 20.99 25.79 19.65
N VAL A 460 19.82 26.41 19.47
CA VAL A 460 18.89 26.76 20.58
C VAL A 460 17.69 25.82 20.74
N GLY A 461 17.62 24.73 19.95
CA GLY A 461 16.58 23.70 20.11
C GLY A 461 15.53 23.59 19.00
N LYS A 462 15.65 24.30 17.88
CA LYS A 462 14.72 24.20 16.73
C LYS A 462 14.55 22.75 16.25
N THR A 463 15.67 22.07 15.98
CA THR A 463 15.68 20.68 15.52
C THR A 463 15.22 19.72 16.62
N GLU A 464 15.49 20.02 17.89
CA GLU A 464 15.09 19.16 19.00
C GLU A 464 13.57 19.19 19.23
N LEU A 465 12.95 20.37 19.14
CA LEU A 465 11.48 20.49 19.15
C LEU A 465 10.85 19.72 18.00
N THR A 466 11.44 19.79 16.80
CA THR A 466 10.98 19.00 15.64
C THR A 466 11.04 17.49 15.92
N LYS A 467 12.19 16.96 16.37
CA LYS A 467 12.34 15.52 16.66
C LYS A 467 11.40 15.05 17.75
N THR A 468 11.29 15.82 18.83
CA THR A 468 10.39 15.49 19.95
C THR A 468 8.93 15.51 19.49
N LEU A 469 8.55 16.49 18.66
CA LEU A 469 7.19 16.53 18.09
C LEU A 469 6.91 15.32 17.17
N ALA A 470 7.89 14.87 16.39
CA ALA A 470 7.74 13.68 15.55
C ALA A 470 7.49 12.42 16.40
N GLU A 471 8.24 12.27 17.49
CA GLU A 471 8.07 11.18 18.44
C GLU A 471 6.68 11.19 19.10
N GLU A 472 6.24 12.36 19.60
CA GLU A 472 4.94 12.48 20.27
C GLU A 472 3.74 12.28 19.33
N LEU A 473 3.84 12.74 18.08
CA LEU A 473 2.73 12.67 17.11
C LEU A 473 2.71 11.40 16.27
N PHE A 474 3.87 10.87 15.92
CA PHE A 474 4.02 9.78 14.96
C PHE A 474 4.75 8.56 15.53
N GLY A 475 5.13 8.60 16.82
CA GLY A 475 5.73 7.48 17.53
C GLY A 475 7.23 7.26 17.28
N SER A 476 7.84 8.02 16.36
CA SER A 476 9.27 7.92 16.05
C SER A 476 9.88 9.28 15.76
N LYS A 477 11.12 9.49 16.23
CA LYS A 477 11.94 10.66 15.87
C LYS A 477 12.30 10.68 14.38
N ASP A 478 12.28 9.53 13.72
CA ASP A 478 12.64 9.36 12.31
C ASP A 478 11.45 9.56 11.35
N SER A 479 10.24 9.76 11.89
CA SER A 479 9.03 10.11 11.13
C SER A 479 9.09 11.56 10.61
N MET A 480 10.22 11.93 9.99
CA MET A 480 10.48 13.25 9.43
C MET A 480 11.19 13.17 8.08
N ILE A 481 10.71 13.98 7.14
CA ILE A 481 11.33 14.22 5.84
C ILE A 481 12.10 15.53 5.95
N ARG A 482 13.43 15.45 6.01
CA ARG A 482 14.30 16.63 6.06
C ARG A 482 14.77 17.04 4.67
N LEU A 483 14.66 18.32 4.37
CA LEU A 483 15.17 18.95 3.17
C LEU A 483 16.08 20.13 3.57
N ASP A 484 17.35 20.08 3.16
CA ASP A 484 18.28 21.20 3.33
C ASP A 484 18.09 22.20 2.18
N MET A 485 17.65 23.42 2.50
CA MET A 485 17.34 24.43 1.48
C MET A 485 18.58 24.98 0.76
N SER A 486 19.78 24.69 1.27
CA SER A 486 21.04 24.97 0.57
C SER A 486 21.17 24.14 -0.72
N GLU A 487 20.56 22.95 -0.79
CA GLU A 487 20.51 22.14 -2.02
C GLU A 487 19.53 22.71 -3.07
N TYR A 488 18.69 23.67 -2.67
CA TYR A 488 17.60 24.22 -3.46
C TYR A 488 17.77 25.72 -3.78
N MET A 489 19.01 26.21 -3.78
CA MET A 489 19.34 27.61 -4.08
C MET A 489 19.08 27.97 -5.56
N GLU A 490 19.20 27.00 -6.46
CA GLU A 490 19.12 27.22 -7.90
C GLU A 490 17.74 26.88 -8.46
N LYS A 491 17.27 27.61 -9.47
CA LYS A 491 15.92 27.42 -10.04
C LYS A 491 15.62 25.99 -10.51
N HIS A 492 16.60 25.28 -11.07
CA HIS A 492 16.38 23.93 -11.60
C HIS A 492 16.33 22.86 -10.51
N SER A 493 16.74 23.16 -9.26
CA SER A 493 16.66 22.22 -8.13
C SER A 493 15.22 21.85 -7.74
N ILE A 494 14.22 22.65 -8.15
CA ILE A 494 12.81 22.41 -7.89
C ILE A 494 12.36 21.06 -8.45
N SER A 495 12.92 20.64 -9.60
CA SER A 495 12.61 19.34 -10.18
C SER A 495 13.02 18.18 -9.28
N LYS A 496 13.98 18.35 -8.36
CA LYS A 496 14.29 17.33 -7.35
C LYS A 496 13.13 17.14 -6.36
N ILE A 497 12.35 18.19 -6.08
CA ILE A 497 11.21 18.12 -5.15
C ILE A 497 10.00 17.43 -5.80
N ILE A 498 9.63 17.87 -7.01
CA ILE A 498 8.39 17.48 -7.71
C ILE A 498 8.57 16.50 -8.88
N GLY A 499 9.81 16.19 -9.23
CA GLY A 499 10.16 15.43 -10.44
C GLY A 499 10.46 16.34 -11.64
N SER A 500 11.21 15.80 -12.61
CA SER A 500 11.48 16.50 -13.88
C SER A 500 10.23 16.48 -14.78
N PRO A 501 9.95 17.55 -15.56
CA PRO A 501 8.88 17.55 -16.55
C PRO A 501 9.09 16.50 -17.67
N PRO A 502 8.02 16.08 -18.37
CA PRO A 502 8.11 15.23 -19.56
C PRO A 502 9.09 15.78 -20.61
N GLY A 503 10.02 14.93 -21.04
CA GLY A 503 11.04 15.28 -22.05
C GLY A 503 12.38 15.77 -21.51
N TYR A 504 12.57 15.83 -20.19
CA TYR A 504 13.85 16.16 -19.55
C TYR A 504 14.52 14.92 -18.94
N VAL A 505 15.86 14.98 -18.77
CA VAL A 505 16.62 13.93 -18.07
C VAL A 505 16.11 13.81 -16.63
N GLY A 506 15.86 12.58 -16.17
CA GLY A 506 15.27 12.31 -14.86
C GLY A 506 13.74 12.43 -14.83
N HIS A 507 13.05 12.47 -15.97
CA HIS A 507 11.57 12.44 -16.02
C HIS A 507 10.96 11.20 -15.32
N ASP A 508 11.67 10.08 -15.39
CA ASP A 508 11.23 8.83 -14.76
C ASP A 508 11.61 8.77 -13.27
N GLU A 509 12.46 9.69 -12.81
CA GLU A 509 12.77 9.85 -11.39
C GLU A 509 11.65 10.64 -10.71
N ALA A 510 10.99 9.98 -9.78
CA ALA A 510 9.89 10.58 -9.05
C ALA A 510 10.41 11.58 -7.99
N GLY A 511 9.64 12.65 -7.76
CA GLY A 511 10.07 13.77 -6.90
C GLY A 511 10.39 13.33 -5.48
N GLN A 512 11.51 13.82 -4.93
CA GLN A 512 12.00 13.40 -3.62
C GLN A 512 11.02 13.68 -2.49
N LEU A 513 10.29 14.80 -2.56
CA LEU A 513 9.29 15.14 -1.54
C LEU A 513 7.97 14.46 -1.84
N THR A 514 7.48 14.55 -3.07
CA THR A 514 6.17 14.00 -3.46
C THR A 514 6.11 12.50 -3.24
N GLU A 515 7.16 11.74 -3.56
CA GLU A 515 7.21 10.30 -3.30
C GLU A 515 7.30 9.95 -1.81
N LYS A 516 8.19 10.64 -1.07
CA LYS A 516 8.35 10.35 0.36
C LYS A 516 7.07 10.63 1.13
N VAL A 517 6.37 11.73 0.82
CA VAL A 517 5.07 12.06 1.42
C VAL A 517 3.98 11.13 0.94
N ARG A 518 3.99 10.69 -0.33
CA ARG A 518 3.01 9.70 -0.81
C ARG A 518 3.13 8.37 -0.07
N ARG A 519 4.35 7.91 0.21
CA ARG A 519 4.61 6.68 0.97
C ARG A 519 4.34 6.87 2.46
N ASN A 520 4.78 7.99 3.02
CA ASN A 520 4.68 8.30 4.46
C ASN A 520 4.00 9.68 4.67
N PRO A 521 2.66 9.77 4.51
CA PRO A 521 1.95 11.04 4.64
C PRO A 521 1.94 11.60 6.06
N TYR A 522 2.10 10.73 7.06
CA TYR A 522 2.19 11.06 8.49
C TYR A 522 3.64 11.30 8.89
N SER A 523 4.13 12.48 8.54
CA SER A 523 5.50 12.86 8.85
C SER A 523 5.62 14.35 9.11
N ILE A 524 6.71 14.72 9.78
CA ILE A 524 7.15 16.11 9.82
C ILE A 524 7.96 16.40 8.56
N ILE A 525 7.58 17.42 7.81
CA ILE A 525 8.36 17.93 6.69
C ILE A 525 9.17 19.11 7.21
N LEU A 526 10.48 18.91 7.37
CA LEU A 526 11.41 19.89 7.87
C LEU A 526 12.18 20.53 6.70
N LEU A 527 11.97 21.82 6.48
CA LEU A 527 12.75 22.64 5.56
C LEU A 527 13.76 23.45 6.38
N ASP A 528 15.04 23.09 6.30
CA ASP A 528 16.09 23.75 7.06
C ASP A 528 16.65 24.94 6.28
N GLU A 529 16.80 26.10 6.93
CA GLU A 529 17.36 27.34 6.35
C GLU A 529 16.61 27.87 5.11
N ILE A 530 15.29 28.04 5.22
CA ILE A 530 14.40 28.43 4.09
C ILE A 530 14.76 29.75 3.42
N GLU A 531 15.50 30.65 4.08
CA GLU A 531 16.05 31.85 3.47
C GLU A 531 17.08 31.59 2.36
N LYS A 532 17.66 30.39 2.28
CA LYS A 532 18.62 30.00 1.23
C LYS A 532 17.95 29.50 -0.03
N ALA A 533 16.70 29.03 0.05
CA ALA A 533 16.00 28.45 -1.08
C ALA A 533 15.72 29.48 -2.17
N HIS A 534 15.64 29.01 -3.42
CA HIS A 534 15.13 29.80 -4.53
C HIS A 534 13.66 30.24 -4.26
N PRO A 535 13.23 31.46 -4.63
CA PRO A 535 11.87 31.95 -4.39
C PRO A 535 10.75 31.05 -4.96
N ASP A 536 10.99 30.37 -6.08
CA ASP A 536 10.03 29.44 -6.67
C ASP A 536 9.74 28.22 -5.76
N VAL A 537 10.70 27.81 -4.92
CA VAL A 537 10.46 26.78 -3.89
C VAL A 537 9.44 27.30 -2.87
N GLN A 538 9.61 28.55 -2.41
CA GLN A 538 8.66 29.18 -1.49
C GLN A 538 7.25 29.27 -2.11
N HIS A 539 7.16 29.64 -3.40
CA HIS A 539 5.89 29.69 -4.13
C HIS A 539 5.20 28.32 -4.22
N MET A 540 5.96 27.26 -4.47
CA MET A 540 5.42 25.90 -4.48
C MET A 540 4.88 25.50 -3.10
N PHE A 541 5.57 25.85 -2.00
CA PHE A 541 5.09 25.56 -0.65
C PHE A 541 3.85 26.36 -0.22
N LEU A 542 3.54 27.51 -0.86
CA LEU A 542 2.26 28.21 -0.61
C LEU A 542 1.06 27.29 -0.85
N GLN A 543 1.06 26.57 -1.98
CA GLN A 543 0.00 25.62 -2.32
C GLN A 543 -0.16 24.55 -1.25
N ILE A 544 0.95 24.05 -0.71
CA ILE A 544 0.95 23.02 0.33
C ILE A 544 0.39 23.58 1.65
N LEU A 545 0.76 24.82 2.02
CA LEU A 545 0.30 25.48 3.25
C LEU A 545 -1.19 25.87 3.21
N GLU A 546 -1.74 26.11 2.01
CA GLU A 546 -3.13 26.51 1.78
C GLU A 546 -4.07 25.33 1.51
N ASP A 547 -3.73 24.47 0.54
CA ASP A 547 -4.59 23.40 0.04
C ASP A 547 -4.17 22.01 0.55
N GLY A 548 -3.05 21.90 1.26
CA GLY A 548 -2.57 20.64 1.80
C GLY A 548 -2.29 19.61 0.70
N ARG A 549 -1.93 20.06 -0.51
CA ARG A 549 -1.65 19.19 -1.65
C ARG A 549 -0.58 19.77 -2.55
N LEU A 550 0.11 18.89 -3.26
CA LEU A 550 1.05 19.25 -4.32
C LEU A 550 0.85 18.32 -5.50
N THR A 551 0.86 18.85 -6.72
CA THR A 551 0.84 18.03 -7.93
C THR A 551 2.25 17.91 -8.48
N ASP A 552 2.71 16.68 -8.68
CA ASP A 552 4.03 16.38 -9.22
C ASP A 552 4.12 16.65 -10.75
N SER A 553 5.31 16.53 -11.32
CA SER A 553 5.54 16.75 -12.75
C SER A 553 4.82 15.74 -13.67
N GLN A 554 4.38 14.61 -13.12
CA GLN A 554 3.65 13.55 -13.82
C GLN A 554 2.12 13.68 -13.69
N GLY A 555 1.66 14.74 -13.03
CA GLY A 555 0.24 15.05 -12.80
C GLY A 555 -0.40 14.29 -11.65
N ARG A 556 0.38 13.62 -10.79
CA ARG A 556 -0.12 12.95 -9.59
C ARG A 556 -0.25 13.96 -8.45
N THR A 557 -1.39 13.99 -7.77
CA THR A 557 -1.61 14.86 -6.62
C THR A 557 -1.30 14.12 -5.32
N VAL A 558 -0.40 14.67 -4.52
CA VAL A 558 0.00 14.15 -3.20
C VAL A 558 -0.64 15.00 -2.10
N SER A 559 -1.20 14.35 -1.08
CA SER A 559 -1.80 15.00 0.09
C SER A 559 -0.77 15.23 1.20
N PHE A 560 -0.79 16.42 1.78
CA PHE A 560 0.02 16.88 2.91
C PHE A 560 -0.84 17.20 4.15
N LYS A 561 -2.14 16.85 4.10
CA LYS A 561 -3.12 17.15 5.15
C LYS A 561 -2.78 16.48 6.48
N ASP A 562 -2.17 15.30 6.43
CA ASP A 562 -1.74 14.53 7.61
C ASP A 562 -0.29 14.79 8.02
N SER A 563 0.38 15.79 7.43
CA SER A 563 1.76 16.16 7.72
C SER A 563 1.85 17.41 8.61
N VAL A 564 2.96 17.57 9.34
CA VAL A 564 3.32 18.83 10.00
C VAL A 564 4.45 19.48 9.21
N ILE A 565 4.31 20.73 8.83
CA ILE A 565 5.33 21.47 8.07
C ILE A 565 6.07 22.38 9.02
N ILE A 566 7.38 22.17 9.13
CA ILE A 566 8.27 23.01 9.92
C ILE A 566 9.32 23.59 8.98
N MET A 567 9.42 24.91 8.95
CA MET A 567 10.51 25.61 8.28
C MET A 567 11.39 26.26 9.33
N THR A 568 12.71 26.16 9.20
CA THR A 568 13.64 26.89 10.06
C THR A 568 14.24 28.06 9.29
N SER A 569 14.49 29.16 10.01
CA SER A 569 15.25 30.28 9.47
C SER A 569 16.17 30.85 10.51
N ASN A 570 17.41 31.18 10.12
CA ASN A 570 18.35 31.89 10.97
C ASN A 570 18.19 33.42 10.83
N ALA A 571 17.33 33.88 9.93
CA ALA A 571 16.93 35.28 9.83
C ALA A 571 16.34 35.76 11.17
N GLY A 572 16.56 37.01 11.55
CA GLY A 572 16.09 37.59 12.82
C GLY A 572 17.05 37.46 14.02
N ALA A 573 18.13 36.67 13.93
CA ALA A 573 19.15 36.60 15.00
C ALA A 573 20.08 37.83 15.08
N GLY A 574 20.04 38.72 14.08
CA GLY A 574 21.09 39.73 13.87
C GLY A 574 20.80 41.16 14.33
N HIS A 575 19.57 41.66 14.30
CA HIS A 575 19.29 43.10 14.50
C HIS A 575 18.03 43.33 15.35
N ARG A 576 18.21 43.50 16.67
CA ARG A 576 17.28 44.32 17.47
C ARG A 576 17.84 45.73 17.51
N GLU A 577 17.32 46.62 16.67
CA GLU A 577 17.32 48.04 17.04
C GLU A 577 16.45 48.17 18.29
N ILE A 578 17.08 48.38 19.45
CA ILE A 578 16.37 48.64 20.69
C ILE A 578 15.69 50.00 20.54
N LYS A 579 14.45 50.03 20.03
CA LYS A 579 13.59 51.21 20.14
C LYS A 579 13.09 51.30 21.58
N VAL A 580 13.73 52.17 22.35
CA VAL A 580 13.35 52.49 23.73
C VAL A 580 12.02 53.26 23.70
N GLY A 581 10.90 52.54 23.80
CA GLY A 581 9.54 53.09 23.83
C GLY A 581 8.70 52.41 24.89
N PHE A 582 8.04 53.20 25.74
CA PHE A 582 7.18 52.73 26.83
C PHE A 582 5.94 52.02 26.26
N GLY A 583 5.92 50.69 26.34
CA GLY A 583 4.75 49.87 25.99
C GLY A 583 5.13 48.51 25.41
N SER A 584 5.49 47.54 26.27
CA SER A 584 5.76 46.16 25.87
C SER A 584 4.46 45.37 25.68
N SER A 585 3.67 45.70 24.66
CA SER A 585 2.55 44.84 24.24
C SER A 585 3.06 43.72 23.32
N GLU A 586 2.40 42.55 23.37
CA GLU A 586 2.70 41.37 22.55
C GLU A 586 2.72 41.70 21.04
N ALA A 587 1.84 42.62 20.62
CA ALA A 587 1.75 43.11 19.24
C ALA A 587 3.02 43.83 18.74
N VAL A 588 3.74 44.55 19.62
CA VAL A 588 4.99 45.26 19.25
C VAL A 588 6.16 44.29 19.08
N LYS A 589 6.15 43.15 19.78
CA LYS A 589 7.16 42.09 19.61
C LYS A 589 6.96 41.32 18.31
N GLU A 590 5.71 40.98 17.96
CA GLU A 590 5.40 40.29 16.70
C GLU A 590 5.73 41.14 15.46
N SER A 591 5.47 42.45 15.50
CA SER A 591 5.86 43.35 14.40
C SER A 591 7.37 43.38 14.17
N GLY A 592 8.19 43.40 15.23
CA GLY A 592 9.64 43.41 15.09
C GLY A 592 10.22 42.14 14.45
N ILE A 593 9.61 40.97 14.71
CA ILE A 593 10.00 39.71 14.07
C ILE A 593 9.62 39.74 12.58
N LEU A 594 8.40 40.15 12.26
CA LEU A 594 7.93 40.27 10.88
C LEU A 594 8.78 41.24 10.06
N ASP A 595 9.17 42.38 10.65
CA ASP A 595 10.06 43.35 10.03
C ASP A 595 11.45 42.74 9.72
N SER A 596 11.99 41.95 10.65
CA SER A 596 13.28 41.26 10.46
C SER A 596 13.24 40.16 9.39
N LEU A 597 12.06 39.57 9.16
CA LEU A 597 11.81 38.54 8.15
C LEU A 597 11.46 39.12 6.78
N GLY A 598 10.96 40.36 6.72
CA GLY A 598 10.47 40.99 5.50
C GLY A 598 11.51 41.20 4.40
N SER A 599 12.81 41.15 4.74
CA SER A 599 13.91 41.17 3.77
C SER A 599 14.11 39.84 3.03
N PHE A 600 13.65 38.73 3.61
CA PHE A 600 13.83 37.38 3.06
C PHE A 600 12.53 36.76 2.57
N PHE A 601 11.39 37.14 3.15
CA PHE A 601 10.09 36.53 2.86
C PHE A 601 9.03 37.57 2.53
N LYS A 602 8.22 37.27 1.50
CA LYS A 602 7.05 38.09 1.17
C LYS A 602 5.96 37.91 2.25
N PRO A 603 5.17 38.95 2.56
CA PRO A 603 4.07 38.85 3.53
C PRO A 603 3.06 37.74 3.21
N GLU A 604 2.80 37.49 1.92
CA GLU A 604 1.94 36.39 1.46
C GLU A 604 2.39 35.04 2.02
N PHE A 605 3.69 34.77 2.02
CA PHE A 605 4.26 33.52 2.54
C PHE A 605 4.16 33.42 4.07
N LEU A 606 4.48 34.50 4.78
CA LEU A 606 4.42 34.55 6.24
C LEU A 606 2.99 34.35 6.76
N ASN A 607 1.99 34.87 6.06
CA ASN A 607 0.57 34.75 6.41
C ASN A 607 -0.02 33.35 6.21
N ARG A 608 0.72 32.40 5.61
CA ARG A 608 0.27 31.00 5.44
C ARG A 608 0.67 30.08 6.57
N PHE A 609 1.57 30.50 7.47
CA PHE A 609 1.90 29.73 8.66
C PHE A 609 0.81 29.83 9.71
N ASP A 610 0.57 28.76 10.46
CA ASP A 610 -0.32 28.81 11.63
C ASP A 610 0.31 29.63 12.77
N SER A 611 1.64 29.60 12.87
CA SER A 611 2.41 30.37 13.84
C SER A 611 3.85 30.55 13.39
N ILE A 612 4.36 31.77 13.56
CA ILE A 612 5.80 32.07 13.56
C ILE A 612 6.27 31.95 15.01
N ILE A 613 7.37 31.24 15.23
CA ILE A 613 7.87 30.87 16.56
C ILE A 613 9.31 31.35 16.70
N GLU A 614 9.52 32.30 17.60
CA GLU A 614 10.84 32.82 17.98
C GLU A 614 11.46 31.89 19.03
N PHE A 615 12.70 31.47 18.77
CA PHE A 615 13.54 30.75 19.71
C PHE A 615 14.55 31.72 20.32
N LYS A 616 14.57 31.77 21.67
CA LYS A 616 15.45 32.65 22.42
C LYS A 616 16.84 32.03 22.58
N GLN A 617 17.84 32.85 22.87
CA GLN A 617 19.15 32.35 23.31
C GLN A 617 18.99 31.60 24.64
N LEU A 618 19.80 30.56 24.83
CA LEU A 618 19.76 29.73 26.04
C LEU A 618 20.41 30.47 27.21
N GLU A 619 19.72 30.51 28.33
CA GLU A 619 20.25 31.04 29.59
C GLU A 619 21.09 29.98 30.31
N LYS A 620 21.94 30.40 31.27
CA LYS A 620 22.82 29.48 32.03
C LYS A 620 22.03 28.32 32.66
N ASP A 621 20.90 28.63 33.29
CA ASP A 621 20.05 27.62 33.94
C ASP A 621 19.48 26.59 32.95
N SER A 622 19.20 27.02 31.71
CA SER A 622 18.75 26.12 30.65
C SER A 622 19.89 25.21 30.19
N LEU A 623 21.11 25.73 30.08
CA LEU A 623 22.29 24.95 29.70
C LEU A 623 22.60 23.86 30.73
N LEU A 624 22.52 24.17 32.03
CA LEU A 624 22.73 23.19 33.10
C LEU A 624 21.76 22.01 33.00
N LYS A 625 20.46 22.30 32.79
CA LYS A 625 19.44 21.27 32.59
C LYS A 625 19.69 20.42 31.33
N ILE A 626 20.15 21.04 30.24
CA ILE A 626 20.50 20.31 29.01
C ILE A 626 21.67 19.36 29.27
N VAL A 627 22.71 19.81 29.97
CA VAL A 627 23.84 18.95 30.33
C VAL A 627 23.38 17.77 31.20
N GLN A 628 22.53 18.01 32.20
CA GLN A 628 21.96 16.94 33.03
C GLN A 628 21.24 15.87 32.19
N LEU A 629 20.36 16.29 31.26
CA LEU A 629 19.68 15.36 30.35
C LEU A 629 20.65 14.53 29.50
N MET A 630 21.72 15.15 28.97
CA MET A 630 22.72 14.44 28.18
C MET A 630 23.55 13.47 29.02
N LEU A 631 23.81 13.80 30.29
CA LEU A 631 24.48 12.88 31.23
C LEU A 631 23.58 11.71 31.63
N GLU A 632 22.26 11.91 31.71
CA GLU A 632 21.29 10.83 31.89
C GLU A 632 21.23 9.90 30.67
N GLU A 633 21.31 10.44 29.45
CA GLU A 633 21.44 9.64 28.21
C GLU A 633 22.72 8.78 28.25
N LEU A 634 23.86 9.39 28.61
CA LEU A 634 25.13 8.68 28.78
C LEU A 634 25.03 7.57 29.83
N ASN A 635 24.41 7.86 30.98
CA ASN A 635 24.18 6.86 32.03
C ASN A 635 23.28 5.71 31.58
N THR A 636 22.32 5.98 30.69
CA THR A 636 21.46 4.93 30.12
C THR A 636 22.29 4.00 29.23
N ALA A 637 23.20 4.54 28.41
CA ALA A 637 24.12 3.74 27.60
C ALA A 637 25.12 2.95 28.46
N LEU A 638 25.67 3.55 29.53
CA LEU A 638 26.59 2.87 30.45
C LEU A 638 25.91 1.73 31.22
N LYS A 639 24.62 1.86 31.55
CA LYS A 639 23.86 0.79 32.21
C LYS A 639 23.71 -0.46 31.37
N GLU A 640 23.69 -0.35 30.04
CA GLU A 640 23.69 -1.54 29.17
C GLU A 640 25.00 -2.35 29.28
N GLN A 641 26.05 -1.73 29.82
CA GLN A 641 27.35 -2.33 30.12
C GLN A 641 27.53 -2.56 31.64
N ASP A 642 26.45 -2.59 32.42
CA ASP A 642 26.44 -2.74 33.87
C ASP A 642 27.28 -1.69 34.64
N MET A 643 27.44 -0.49 34.06
CA MET A 643 28.16 0.62 34.67
C MET A 643 27.23 1.76 35.10
N LEU A 644 27.66 2.52 36.11
CA LEU A 644 26.94 3.69 36.60
C LEU A 644 27.89 4.87 36.85
N LEU A 645 27.62 6.00 36.21
CA LEU A 645 28.35 7.25 36.40
C LEU A 645 27.58 8.18 37.35
N THR A 646 28.25 8.64 38.40
CA THR A 646 27.78 9.72 39.27
C THR A 646 28.60 10.98 39.01
N PHE A 647 28.01 12.16 39.12
CA PHE A 647 28.68 13.43 38.85
C PHE A 647 28.31 14.48 39.88
N THR A 648 29.22 15.43 40.14
CA THR A 648 28.98 16.59 41.02
C THR A 648 28.36 17.76 40.26
N ASP A 649 27.63 18.63 40.96
CA ASP A 649 27.03 19.83 40.36
C ASP A 649 28.10 20.75 39.74
N GLU A 650 29.29 20.80 40.33
CA GLU A 650 30.44 21.56 39.86
C GLU A 650 30.97 21.04 38.52
N ALA A 651 30.99 19.71 38.33
CA ALA A 651 31.34 19.11 37.04
C ALA A 651 30.30 19.44 35.96
N VAL A 652 29.01 19.45 36.30
CA VAL A 652 27.91 19.85 35.39
C VAL A 652 28.04 21.32 34.99
N GLU A 653 28.30 22.21 35.94
CA GLU A 653 28.55 23.62 35.65
C GLU A 653 29.74 23.80 34.72
N LYS A 654 30.83 23.06 34.96
CA LYS A 654 32.03 23.15 34.12
C LYS A 654 31.78 22.68 32.69
N LEU A 655 31.02 21.60 32.51
CA LEU A 655 30.62 21.12 31.18
C LEU A 655 29.75 22.13 30.43
N ALA A 656 28.83 22.79 31.13
CA ALA A 656 27.97 23.82 30.55
C ALA A 656 28.80 25.04 30.09
N GLU A 657 29.80 25.46 30.88
CA GLU A 657 30.72 26.53 30.50
C GLU A 657 31.55 26.17 29.26
N LEU A 658 32.14 24.96 29.24
CA LEU A 658 33.00 24.51 28.14
C LEU A 658 32.23 24.31 26.83
N GLY A 659 30.97 23.87 26.93
CA GLY A 659 30.15 23.56 25.75
C GLY A 659 29.19 24.68 25.32
N TYR A 660 29.24 25.87 25.93
CA TYR A 660 28.47 27.04 25.50
C TYR A 660 29.27 27.97 24.59
N HIS A 661 28.69 28.34 23.44
CA HIS A 661 29.26 29.37 22.58
C HIS A 661 28.16 30.34 22.08
N PRO A 662 28.31 31.67 22.24
CA PRO A 662 27.27 32.63 21.85
C PRO A 662 26.79 32.53 20.40
N ALA A 663 27.69 32.17 19.46
CA ALA A 663 27.35 32.01 18.04
C ALA A 663 26.73 30.63 17.69
N PHE A 664 26.99 29.59 18.48
CA PHE A 664 26.62 28.19 18.16
C PHE A 664 25.64 27.57 19.18
N GLY A 665 25.25 28.32 20.20
CA GLY A 665 24.36 27.88 21.27
C GLY A 665 24.92 26.67 22.02
N ALA A 666 24.06 25.67 22.23
CA ALA A 666 24.37 24.43 22.92
C ALA A 666 25.01 23.34 22.02
N ARG A 667 25.29 23.62 20.74
CA ARG A 667 25.87 22.62 19.82
C ARG A 667 27.18 22.01 20.33
N PRO A 668 28.12 22.76 20.95
CA PRO A 668 29.37 22.20 21.45
C PRO A 668 29.22 21.31 22.70
N LEU A 669 28.08 21.32 23.40
CA LEU A 669 27.89 20.54 24.64
C LEU A 669 28.20 19.05 24.47
N ARG A 670 27.73 18.43 23.38
CA ARG A 670 27.97 16.98 23.14
C ARG A 670 29.45 16.68 23.00
N ARG A 671 30.17 17.56 22.29
CA ARG A 671 31.61 17.44 22.13
C ARG A 671 32.34 17.63 23.46
N ALA A 672 31.90 18.59 24.28
CA ALA A 672 32.47 18.80 25.61
C ALA A 672 32.27 17.57 26.52
N ILE A 673 31.09 16.95 26.50
CA ILE A 673 30.83 15.70 27.26
C ILE A 673 31.68 14.56 26.72
N GLN A 674 31.80 14.40 25.41
CA GLN A 674 32.64 13.37 24.80
C GLN A 674 34.11 13.51 25.23
N GLU A 675 34.70 14.69 25.01
CA GLU A 675 36.11 14.95 25.32
C GLU A 675 36.41 14.93 26.83
N GLN A 676 35.48 15.37 27.67
CA GLN A 676 35.73 15.51 29.11
C GLN A 676 35.30 14.31 29.96
N LEU A 677 34.37 13.50 29.46
CA LEU A 677 33.84 12.34 30.17
C LEU A 677 33.99 11.05 29.37
N GLU A 678 33.37 10.93 28.19
CA GLU A 678 33.33 9.64 27.45
C GLU A 678 34.73 9.11 27.15
N ASP A 679 35.64 9.96 26.67
CA ASP A 679 37.02 9.59 26.36
C ASP A 679 37.76 9.12 27.62
N LYS A 680 37.56 9.81 28.76
CA LYS A 680 38.18 9.44 30.05
C LYS A 680 37.60 8.17 30.65
N ILE A 681 36.29 7.94 30.47
CA ILE A 681 35.61 6.72 30.88
C ILE A 681 36.14 5.55 30.06
N ALA A 682 36.32 5.73 28.74
CA ALA A 682 36.90 4.71 27.88
C ALA A 682 38.33 4.35 28.29
N ASP A 683 39.18 5.35 28.54
CA ASP A 683 40.54 5.13 29.06
C ASP A 683 40.52 4.39 30.40
N PHE A 684 39.64 4.79 31.32
CA PHE A 684 39.51 4.16 32.63
C PHE A 684 39.05 2.70 32.55
N ILE A 685 38.08 2.38 31.68
CA ILE A 685 37.60 1.00 31.47
C ILE A 685 38.71 0.09 30.93
N LEU A 686 39.61 0.63 30.08
CA LEU A 686 40.74 -0.12 29.56
C LEU A 686 41.81 -0.39 30.63
N GLU A 687 41.99 0.53 31.57
CA GLU A 687 42.95 0.41 32.68
C GLU A 687 42.44 -0.47 33.83
N ASP A 688 41.17 -0.34 34.21
CA ASP A 688 40.52 -1.13 35.26
C ASP A 688 39.15 -1.69 34.81
N PRO A 689 39.13 -2.84 34.12
CA PRO A 689 37.92 -3.46 33.60
C PRO A 689 36.94 -3.96 34.67
N SER A 690 37.34 -3.96 35.95
CA SER A 690 36.54 -4.52 37.05
C SER A 690 35.63 -3.50 37.72
N CYS A 691 35.86 -2.22 37.46
CA CYS A 691 35.15 -1.13 38.10
C CYS A 691 33.82 -0.83 37.42
N THR A 692 32.72 -0.98 38.16
CA THR A 692 31.34 -0.76 37.67
C THR A 692 30.74 0.57 38.12
N GLN A 693 31.36 1.26 39.09
CA GLN A 693 30.89 2.54 39.59
C GLN A 693 31.92 3.63 39.30
N LEU A 694 31.50 4.65 38.54
CA LEU A 694 32.34 5.78 38.15
C LEU A 694 31.83 7.05 38.84
N HIS A 695 32.77 7.93 39.17
CA HIS A 695 32.51 9.23 39.76
C HIS A 695 33.27 10.32 39.02
N ALA A 696 32.54 11.25 38.42
CA ALA A 696 33.08 12.44 37.78
C ALA A 696 33.01 13.64 38.73
N ASP A 697 34.17 14.22 39.02
CA ASP A 697 34.30 15.37 39.91
C ASP A 697 35.22 16.45 39.31
N LEU A 698 35.16 17.66 39.86
CA LEU A 698 35.99 18.79 39.45
C LEU A 698 37.20 18.95 40.37
N LEU A 699 38.40 18.60 39.88
CA LEU A 699 39.66 18.74 40.61
C LEU A 699 40.59 19.70 39.86
N ASP A 700 41.07 20.74 40.54
CA ASP A 700 41.96 21.78 39.97
C ASP A 700 41.44 22.41 38.65
N GLY A 701 40.11 22.53 38.54
CA GLY A 701 39.44 23.08 37.36
C GLY A 701 39.31 22.13 36.18
N ASN A 702 39.74 20.87 36.32
CA ASN A 702 39.58 19.80 35.34
C ASN A 702 38.59 18.75 35.82
N ILE A 703 37.81 18.20 34.90
CA ILE A 703 36.91 17.09 35.21
C ILE A 703 37.75 15.81 35.28
N VAL A 704 37.65 15.08 36.38
CA VAL A 704 38.38 13.82 36.61
C VAL A 704 37.36 12.71 36.84
N VAL A 705 37.56 11.58 36.18
CA VAL A 705 36.74 10.37 36.35
C VAL A 705 37.52 9.40 37.23
N THR A 706 36.89 8.90 38.28
CA THR A 706 37.47 7.96 39.24
C THR A 706 36.55 6.77 39.45
N GLY A 707 37.14 5.59 39.70
CA GLY A 707 36.40 4.41 40.15
C GLY A 707 36.01 4.54 41.63
N LYS A 708 34.83 4.04 41.98
CA LYS A 708 34.30 4.04 43.35
C LYS A 708 34.57 2.76 44.10
#